data_AF-A0A9D7HW80-F1
#
_entry.id   AF-A0A9D7HW80-F1
#
_cell.length_a   1.000
_cell.length_b   1.000
_cell.length_c   1.000
_cell.angle_alpha   90.00
_cell.angle_beta   90.00
_cell.angle_gamma   90.00
#
_symmetry.space_group_name_H-M   'P 1'
#
loop_
_entity.id
_entity.type
_entity.pdbx_description
1 polymer ?
#
loop_
_entity_poly.entity_id
_entity_poly.type
_entity_poly.pdbx_seq_one_letter_code
_entity_poly.pdbx_strand_id
1 'polypeptide(L)'
;MKAALLLVDVQQDFLSRPGLVPDATELERRLAGLIAAFRRNRLPVLHSRTLIGSDGRGRMPHWVRLGRLSCVAGSAGAAPPPALTEAESEPVLAKPFFSAFGNPALERTLRAASVDTLIIAGVYTHACVRATALDAYQAGFAVWIAADCIASDAPLHARLTLDYLDARAGEVLPSAAIADRLGLTRPAAAADAPIETTPVGHVAGRWQAASGHELWIQHDPADWRRCLAAVPLGRSADVERAATGLAAGQRQWSRRAIDDRAALLSQWADALLAREDSLVELLVREVGKPATDGRAEVRYAIELLRATLGHADPDAAALSTGQRAWVRSRPLGVVALVTPWNNPVAIPAGKIAPALLWGNAVVWKPALQAPGIARSLIESLFEAGIAPDCMSTVLGDAQTAQAMVSRTEVAAVSFTGSIAAGREVALLCAAGGKRLQAEMGGNNAVIVGRSADTAAVAAKIAVLAFSYAGQRCTAPRRLIVARDVFDAFAEALLAEVVALRIGEPSRDDTQVGPLISRAQQSRVGSVVEASVAEGGKLLCGGRVPPGFGHGCWFEPTVLHVTDRNCAAVREETFGPVAMLQRADDFAAAIAACNDVPHGLVASLYSNEADEHRQFLELAEAGILRVNDLECAIHPDAPFGGWKASGLGPPEHGSWDRAFYSLPQAVYGHHR
;
A
#
# COMPACT_ATOMS: atom_id res chain seq x y z
N MET A 1 31.08 20.82 0.44
CA MET A 1 31.16 19.37 0.23
C MET A 1 31.71 19.14 -1.17
N LYS A 2 32.87 18.52 -1.28
CA LYS A 2 33.50 18.11 -2.54
C LYS A 2 33.49 16.58 -2.60
N ALA A 3 32.61 16.06 -3.44
CA ALA A 3 32.33 14.64 -3.52
C ALA A 3 33.04 13.99 -4.72
N ALA A 4 33.42 12.72 -4.58
CA ALA A 4 33.89 11.89 -5.68
C ALA A 4 33.22 10.51 -5.66
N LEU A 5 32.98 9.93 -6.84
CA LEU A 5 32.51 8.56 -6.99
C LEU A 5 33.70 7.61 -7.19
N LEU A 6 33.78 6.56 -6.39
CA LEU A 6 34.75 5.48 -6.51
C LEU A 6 34.03 4.18 -6.87
N LEU A 7 34.36 3.65 -8.04
CA LEU A 7 33.88 2.35 -8.53
C LEU A 7 34.87 1.26 -8.12
N VAL A 8 34.39 0.23 -7.44
CA VAL A 8 35.23 -0.86 -6.91
C VAL A 8 34.93 -2.15 -7.65
N ASP A 9 35.94 -2.67 -8.36
CA ASP A 9 35.96 -4.02 -8.95
C ASP A 9 34.82 -4.29 -9.96
N VAL A 10 34.38 -3.30 -10.73
CA VAL A 10 33.28 -3.41 -11.73
C VAL A 10 33.69 -4.10 -13.05
N GLN A 11 34.67 -5.00 -12.98
CA GLN A 11 35.22 -5.69 -14.16
C GLN A 11 34.34 -6.89 -14.54
N GLN A 12 34.36 -7.29 -15.82
CA GLN A 12 33.47 -8.33 -16.37
C GLN A 12 33.56 -9.66 -15.61
N ASP A 13 34.75 -10.06 -15.16
CA ASP A 13 34.94 -11.29 -14.37
C ASP A 13 34.29 -11.24 -12.99
N PHE A 14 34.10 -10.05 -12.43
CA PHE A 14 33.41 -9.87 -11.16
C PHE A 14 31.90 -9.73 -11.34
N LEU A 15 31.46 -9.04 -12.40
CA LEU A 15 30.04 -8.92 -12.71
C LEU A 15 29.43 -10.25 -13.16
N SER A 16 30.20 -11.11 -13.83
CA SER A 16 29.75 -12.43 -14.31
C SER A 16 29.70 -13.52 -13.23
N ARG A 17 29.86 -13.17 -11.94
CA ARG A 17 29.75 -14.15 -10.85
C ARG A 17 28.30 -14.58 -10.63
N PRO A 18 28.00 -15.90 -10.63
CA PRO A 18 26.67 -16.40 -10.30
C PRO A 18 26.30 -16.05 -8.87
N GLY A 19 25.01 -15.80 -8.66
CA GLY A 19 24.47 -15.47 -7.34
C GLY A 19 24.71 -14.02 -6.92
N LEU A 20 25.25 -13.17 -7.80
CA LEU A 20 25.36 -11.74 -7.54
C LEU A 20 23.95 -11.13 -7.36
N VAL A 21 23.72 -10.45 -6.24
CA VAL A 21 22.47 -9.74 -5.94
C VAL A 21 22.77 -8.26 -5.68
N PRO A 22 22.13 -7.30 -6.40
CA PRO A 22 21.32 -7.51 -7.61
C PRO A 22 22.14 -8.15 -8.75
N ASP A 23 21.47 -8.67 -9.78
CA ASP A 23 22.15 -9.27 -10.92
C ASP A 23 23.00 -8.24 -11.71
N ALA A 24 23.90 -8.74 -12.54
CA ALA A 24 24.87 -7.94 -13.28
C ALA A 24 24.22 -6.87 -14.18
N THR A 25 23.08 -7.19 -14.81
CA THR A 25 22.40 -6.30 -15.76
C THR A 25 21.81 -5.11 -15.01
N GLU A 26 21.13 -5.40 -13.91
CA GLU A 26 20.53 -4.36 -13.06
C GLU A 26 21.60 -3.50 -12.39
N LEU A 27 22.68 -4.11 -11.89
CA LEU A 27 23.80 -3.38 -11.30
C LEU A 27 24.48 -2.47 -12.34
N GLU A 28 24.76 -2.97 -13.54
CA GLU A 28 25.36 -2.19 -14.63
C GLU A 28 24.51 -0.97 -14.98
N ARG A 29 23.20 -1.15 -15.12
CA ARG A 29 22.26 -0.06 -15.42
C ARG A 29 22.30 1.03 -14.34
N ARG A 30 22.29 0.66 -13.06
CA ARG A 30 22.31 1.61 -11.95
C ARG A 30 23.65 2.34 -11.83
N LEU A 31 24.76 1.60 -11.95
CA LEU A 31 26.10 2.18 -11.97
C LEU A 31 26.27 3.16 -13.12
N ALA A 32 25.82 2.82 -14.34
CA ALA A 32 25.89 3.69 -15.49
C ALA A 32 25.11 5.00 -15.27
N GLY A 33 23.92 4.93 -14.66
CA GLY A 33 23.13 6.12 -14.30
C GLY A 33 23.85 7.03 -13.30
N LEU A 34 24.44 6.45 -12.25
CA LEU A 34 25.19 7.20 -11.24
C LEU A 34 26.46 7.83 -11.81
N ILE A 35 27.21 7.09 -12.62
CA ILE A 35 28.40 7.58 -13.35
C ILE A 35 28.01 8.75 -14.25
N ALA A 36 26.95 8.61 -15.04
CA ALA A 36 26.48 9.67 -15.93
C ALA A 36 26.10 10.94 -15.15
N ALA A 37 25.47 10.80 -13.98
CA ALA A 37 25.12 11.93 -13.13
C ALA A 37 26.38 12.66 -12.60
N PHE A 38 27.40 11.93 -12.16
CA PHE A 38 28.66 12.53 -11.71
C PHE A 38 29.40 13.22 -12.86
N ARG A 39 29.54 12.55 -14.01
CA ARG A 39 30.18 13.10 -15.22
C ARG A 39 29.49 14.37 -15.70
N ARG A 40 28.16 14.36 -15.80
CA ARG A 40 27.36 15.52 -16.26
C ARG A 40 27.57 16.75 -15.38
N ASN A 41 27.73 16.54 -14.08
CA ASN A 41 27.94 17.61 -13.11
C ASN A 41 29.43 17.89 -12.82
N ARG A 42 30.34 17.32 -13.63
CA ARG A 42 31.79 17.51 -13.52
C ARG A 42 32.35 17.13 -12.14
N LEU A 43 31.74 16.16 -11.47
CA LEU A 43 32.28 15.57 -10.26
C LEU A 43 33.28 14.45 -10.61
N PRO A 44 34.37 14.27 -9.84
CA PRO A 44 35.35 13.23 -10.09
C PRO A 44 34.73 11.82 -10.01
N VAL A 45 35.09 10.99 -11.00
CA VAL A 45 34.83 9.54 -11.01
C VAL A 45 36.18 8.83 -11.06
N LEU A 46 36.39 7.88 -10.17
CA LEU A 46 37.61 7.09 -10.06
C LEU A 46 37.27 5.60 -10.14
N HIS A 47 38.17 4.82 -10.72
CA HIS A 47 38.00 3.38 -10.90
C HIS A 47 39.09 2.65 -10.13
N SER A 48 38.70 1.74 -9.24
CA SER A 48 39.59 0.82 -8.56
C SER A 48 39.41 -0.58 -9.11
N ARG A 49 40.49 -1.18 -9.61
CA ARG A 49 40.46 -2.48 -10.28
C ARG A 49 41.44 -3.45 -9.65
N THR A 50 41.00 -4.66 -9.36
CA THR A 50 41.92 -5.77 -9.12
C THR A 50 42.48 -6.25 -10.45
N LEU A 51 43.82 -6.30 -10.58
CA LEU A 51 44.51 -6.82 -11.78
C LEU A 51 45.59 -7.81 -11.36
N ILE A 52 45.64 -8.95 -12.05
CA ILE A 52 46.58 -10.04 -11.76
C ILE A 52 47.54 -10.19 -12.94
N GLY A 53 48.83 -10.35 -12.66
CA GLY A 53 49.83 -10.68 -13.67
C GLY A 53 49.52 -12.02 -14.34
N SER A 54 49.93 -12.19 -15.61
CA SER A 54 49.77 -13.46 -16.33
C SER A 54 50.50 -14.63 -15.67
N ASP A 55 51.45 -14.34 -14.78
CA ASP A 55 52.19 -15.31 -13.95
C ASP A 55 51.57 -15.55 -12.55
N GLY A 56 50.40 -14.95 -12.27
CA GLY A 56 49.70 -15.06 -10.99
C GLY A 56 50.23 -14.15 -9.88
N ARG A 57 51.18 -13.24 -10.16
CA ARG A 57 51.59 -12.19 -9.21
C ARG A 57 50.44 -11.19 -8.99
N GLY A 58 50.29 -10.71 -7.76
CA GLY A 58 49.19 -9.79 -7.39
C GLY A 58 47.87 -10.50 -7.01
N ARG A 59 47.92 -11.80 -6.72
CA ARG A 59 46.76 -12.62 -6.31
C ARG A 59 46.01 -12.10 -5.08
N MET A 60 44.69 -12.20 -5.12
CA MET A 60 43.75 -11.85 -4.02
C MET A 60 42.89 -13.05 -3.65
N PRO A 61 42.37 -13.24 -2.42
CA PRO A 61 41.70 -14.48 -2.00
C PRO A 61 40.59 -15.04 -2.91
N HIS A 62 39.91 -14.20 -3.70
CA HIS A 62 38.85 -14.59 -4.65
C HIS A 62 39.29 -14.59 -6.13
N TRP A 63 40.59 -14.67 -6.41
CA TRP A 63 41.21 -14.59 -7.74
C TRP A 63 41.14 -15.84 -8.62
N VAL A 64 40.88 -17.01 -8.01
CA VAL A 64 40.83 -18.30 -8.71
C VAL A 64 39.43 -18.86 -8.60
N ARG A 65 38.86 -19.25 -9.74
CA ARG A 65 37.56 -19.91 -9.81
C ARG A 65 37.62 -21.10 -10.76
N LEU A 66 37.21 -22.28 -10.28
CA LEU A 66 37.24 -23.53 -11.06
C LEU A 66 38.61 -23.78 -11.74
N GLY A 67 39.70 -23.43 -11.05
CA GLY A 67 41.07 -23.58 -11.56
C GLY A 67 41.51 -22.50 -12.57
N ARG A 68 40.69 -21.47 -12.84
CA ARG A 68 41.02 -20.37 -13.76
C ARG A 68 41.28 -19.07 -12.99
N LEU A 69 42.26 -18.30 -13.46
CA LEU A 69 42.55 -16.96 -12.98
C LEU A 69 41.48 -15.97 -13.48
N SER A 70 41.00 -15.11 -12.60
CA SER A 70 40.12 -13.98 -12.94
C SER A 70 40.90 -12.66 -12.91
N CYS A 71 40.45 -11.68 -13.69
CA CYS A 71 41.04 -10.34 -13.78
C CYS A 71 42.53 -10.34 -14.20
N VAL A 72 42.91 -11.25 -15.10
CA VAL A 72 44.27 -11.29 -15.66
C VAL A 72 44.49 -10.08 -16.56
N ALA A 73 45.58 -9.34 -16.33
CA ALA A 73 45.91 -8.14 -17.09
C ALA A 73 45.93 -8.44 -18.60
N GLY A 74 45.21 -7.62 -19.39
CA GLY A 74 45.08 -7.78 -20.84
C GLY A 74 44.01 -8.78 -21.30
N SER A 75 43.31 -9.47 -20.38
CA SER A 75 42.16 -10.32 -20.73
C SER A 75 40.86 -9.52 -20.85
N ALA A 76 39.91 -10.04 -21.63
CA ALA A 76 38.57 -9.44 -21.76
C ALA A 76 37.83 -9.36 -20.39
N GLY A 77 38.08 -10.32 -19.50
CA GLY A 77 37.51 -10.36 -18.16
C GLY A 77 38.00 -9.27 -17.21
N ALA A 78 39.18 -8.70 -17.48
CA ALA A 78 39.80 -7.66 -16.67
C ALA A 78 39.31 -6.23 -16.99
N ALA A 79 38.59 -6.05 -18.10
CA ALA A 79 37.95 -4.79 -18.46
C ALA A 79 36.53 -4.70 -17.89
N PRO A 80 36.01 -3.51 -17.59
CA PRO A 80 34.59 -3.32 -17.31
C PRO A 80 33.73 -3.45 -18.58
N PRO A 81 32.41 -3.65 -18.44
CA PRO A 81 31.48 -3.51 -19.55
C PRO A 81 31.56 -2.10 -20.20
N PRO A 82 31.16 -1.97 -21.48
CA PRO A 82 31.18 -0.68 -22.19
C PRO A 82 30.46 0.46 -21.43
N ALA A 83 29.33 0.18 -20.77
CA ALA A 83 28.56 1.19 -20.04
C ALA A 83 29.29 1.74 -18.79
N LEU A 84 30.25 0.99 -18.25
CA LEU A 84 31.01 1.33 -17.05
C LEU A 84 32.47 1.70 -17.35
N THR A 85 32.82 1.81 -18.63
CA THR A 85 34.18 2.16 -19.06
C THR A 85 34.52 3.58 -18.61
N GLU A 86 35.76 3.74 -18.16
CA GLU A 86 36.37 5.00 -17.76
C GLU A 86 36.39 6.01 -18.91
N ALA A 87 36.20 7.29 -18.60
CA ALA A 87 36.54 8.34 -19.55
C ALA A 87 38.06 8.58 -19.55
N GLU A 88 38.61 9.13 -20.62
CA GLU A 88 40.06 9.37 -20.76
C GLU A 88 40.65 10.22 -19.61
N SER A 89 39.84 11.09 -19.00
CA SER A 89 40.22 11.94 -17.87
C SER A 89 40.06 11.29 -16.49
N GLU A 90 39.51 10.07 -16.40
CA GLU A 90 39.19 9.40 -15.14
C GLU A 90 40.34 8.49 -14.66
N PRO A 91 40.81 8.66 -13.41
CA PRO A 91 41.88 7.81 -12.88
C PRO A 91 41.44 6.35 -12.75
N VAL A 92 42.26 5.44 -13.28
CA VAL A 92 42.14 4.00 -13.07
C VAL A 92 43.30 3.52 -12.21
N LEU A 93 42.99 2.96 -11.05
CA LEU A 93 43.95 2.58 -10.03
C LEU A 93 43.92 1.08 -9.80
N ALA A 94 45.08 0.43 -9.95
CA ALA A 94 45.24 -0.97 -9.61
C ALA A 94 45.20 -1.15 -8.08
N LYS A 95 44.35 -2.05 -7.63
CA LYS A 95 44.10 -2.37 -6.23
C LYS A 95 44.87 -3.63 -5.83
N PRO A 96 45.76 -3.56 -4.81
CA PRO A 96 46.63 -4.70 -4.47
C PRO A 96 45.97 -5.74 -3.54
N PHE A 97 44.89 -5.39 -2.84
CA PHE A 97 44.15 -6.29 -1.93
C PHE A 97 42.66 -5.92 -1.83
N PHE A 98 41.96 -6.20 -0.73
CA PHE A 98 40.51 -5.93 -0.64
C PHE A 98 40.15 -4.44 -0.79
N SER A 99 40.92 -3.54 -0.18
CA SER A 99 40.64 -2.11 -0.16
C SER A 99 41.35 -1.34 -1.27
N ALA A 100 40.63 -0.41 -1.89
CA ALA A 100 41.17 0.53 -2.88
C ALA A 100 42.27 1.44 -2.30
N PHE A 101 42.22 1.73 -1.00
CA PHE A 101 43.23 2.51 -0.29
C PHE A 101 44.57 1.78 -0.12
N GLY A 102 44.63 0.49 -0.43
CA GLY A 102 45.89 -0.24 -0.55
C GLY A 102 46.82 0.34 -1.62
N ASN A 103 46.31 1.16 -2.55
CA ASN A 103 47.12 1.96 -3.46
C ASN A 103 47.22 3.42 -2.96
N PRO A 104 48.39 3.88 -2.48
CA PRO A 104 48.57 5.25 -1.97
C PRO A 104 48.30 6.36 -3.01
N ALA A 105 48.20 6.03 -4.30
CA ALA A 105 47.78 7.00 -5.31
C ALA A 105 46.32 7.43 -5.13
N LEU A 106 45.43 6.55 -4.63
CA LEU A 106 44.01 6.89 -4.43
C LEU A 106 43.84 8.07 -3.49
N GLU A 107 44.39 7.98 -2.28
CA GLU A 107 44.26 9.06 -1.30
C GLU A 107 44.91 10.35 -1.83
N ARG A 108 46.10 10.26 -2.44
CA ARG A 108 46.76 11.44 -3.04
C ARG A 108 45.89 12.11 -4.10
N THR A 109 45.23 11.34 -4.96
CA THR A 109 44.32 11.87 -5.99
C THR A 109 43.09 12.53 -5.36
N LEU A 110 42.47 11.90 -4.36
CA LEU A 110 41.32 12.46 -3.65
C LEU A 110 41.68 13.77 -2.93
N ARG A 111 42.84 13.81 -2.25
CA ARG A 111 43.33 15.01 -1.56
C ARG A 111 43.69 16.13 -2.53
N ALA A 112 44.33 15.82 -3.65
CA ALA A 112 44.66 16.80 -4.70
C ALA A 112 43.38 17.45 -5.28
N ALA A 113 42.31 16.67 -5.43
CA ALA A 113 40.99 17.17 -5.83
C ALA A 113 40.21 17.87 -4.69
N SER A 114 40.79 17.95 -3.49
CA SER A 114 40.16 18.45 -2.26
C SER A 114 38.84 17.74 -1.93
N VAL A 115 38.74 16.44 -2.20
CA VAL A 115 37.56 15.63 -1.89
C VAL A 115 37.46 15.48 -0.37
N ASP A 116 36.27 15.74 0.17
CA ASP A 116 35.93 15.54 1.58
C ASP A 116 34.94 14.36 1.76
N THR A 117 34.20 14.00 0.72
CA THR A 117 33.15 12.98 0.74
C THR A 117 33.35 11.96 -0.38
N LEU A 118 33.42 10.68 -0.05
CA LEU A 118 33.64 9.59 -0.99
C LEU A 118 32.38 8.74 -1.12
N ILE A 119 31.86 8.64 -2.35
CA ILE A 119 30.73 7.78 -2.69
C ILE A 119 31.31 6.47 -3.24
N ILE A 120 30.92 5.34 -2.64
CA ILE A 120 31.43 4.02 -3.01
C ILE A 120 30.32 3.19 -3.66
N ALA A 121 30.63 2.62 -4.82
CA ALA A 121 29.77 1.73 -5.58
C ALA A 121 30.60 0.60 -6.19
N GLY A 122 30.00 -0.57 -6.50
CA GLY A 122 30.74 -1.71 -7.06
C GLY A 122 30.33 -3.08 -6.50
N VAL A 123 31.26 -4.03 -6.46
CA VAL A 123 30.94 -5.43 -6.13
C VAL A 123 31.69 -5.97 -4.90
N TYR A 124 31.16 -7.05 -4.35
CA TYR A 124 31.51 -7.64 -3.05
C TYR A 124 31.33 -6.65 -1.91
N THR A 125 30.06 -6.28 -1.67
CA THR A 125 29.66 -5.53 -0.47
C THR A 125 30.25 -6.12 0.80
N HIS A 126 30.29 -7.46 0.92
CA HIS A 126 30.83 -8.15 2.09
C HIS A 126 32.38 -8.12 2.21
N ALA A 127 33.10 -7.67 1.19
CA ALA A 127 34.57 -7.70 1.15
C ALA A 127 35.19 -6.39 0.60
N CYS A 128 35.31 -6.22 -0.73
CA CYS A 128 36.07 -5.12 -1.32
C CYS A 128 35.47 -3.74 -1.03
N VAL A 129 34.15 -3.60 -1.18
CA VAL A 129 33.42 -2.37 -0.83
C VAL A 129 33.52 -2.10 0.67
N ARG A 130 33.36 -3.13 1.52
CA ARG A 130 33.52 -3.01 2.99
C ARG A 130 34.88 -2.48 3.39
N ALA A 131 35.95 -3.12 2.91
CA ALA A 131 37.31 -2.75 3.27
C ALA A 131 37.64 -1.33 2.78
N THR A 132 37.21 -0.99 1.56
CA THR A 132 37.39 0.35 1.00
C THR A 132 36.65 1.42 1.80
N ALA A 133 35.41 1.14 2.24
CA ALA A 133 34.64 2.06 3.08
C ALA A 133 35.28 2.32 4.44
N LEU A 134 35.79 1.26 5.10
CA LEU A 134 36.44 1.38 6.40
C LEU A 134 37.76 2.15 6.31
N ASP A 135 38.57 1.90 5.30
CA ASP A 135 39.83 2.61 5.11
C ASP A 135 39.59 4.08 4.70
N ALA A 136 38.56 4.37 3.90
CA ALA A 136 38.16 5.73 3.57
C ALA A 136 37.75 6.51 4.84
N TYR A 137 36.95 5.88 5.70
CA TYR A 137 36.54 6.45 6.98
C TYR A 137 37.76 6.69 7.89
N GLN A 138 38.66 5.71 8.00
CA GLN A 138 39.89 5.84 8.80
C GLN A 138 40.83 6.93 8.27
N ALA A 139 40.87 7.12 6.95
CA ALA A 139 41.58 8.23 6.32
C ALA A 139 40.86 9.58 6.49
N GLY A 140 39.69 9.63 7.14
CA GLY A 140 38.98 10.87 7.48
C GLY A 140 38.13 11.45 6.36
N PHE A 141 37.69 10.64 5.39
CA PHE A 141 36.64 11.03 4.44
C PHE A 141 35.26 10.77 5.03
N ALA A 142 34.28 11.62 4.71
CA ALA A 142 32.88 11.24 4.86
C ALA A 142 32.56 10.15 3.83
N VAL A 143 31.98 9.02 4.24
CA VAL A 143 31.76 7.87 3.36
C VAL A 143 30.27 7.69 3.11
N TRP A 144 29.88 7.67 1.85
CA TRP A 144 28.53 7.30 1.43
C TRP A 144 28.57 6.06 0.56
N ILE A 145 27.70 5.10 0.84
CA ILE A 145 27.60 3.85 0.10
C ILE A 145 26.31 3.90 -0.72
N ALA A 146 26.43 3.79 -2.04
CA ALA A 146 25.29 3.81 -2.95
C ALA A 146 24.58 2.45 -2.89
N ALA A 147 23.57 2.35 -2.02
CA ALA A 147 22.93 1.10 -1.56
C ALA A 147 22.36 0.24 -2.70
N ASP A 148 21.88 0.89 -3.75
CA ASP A 148 21.32 0.28 -4.95
C ASP A 148 22.36 0.06 -6.06
N CYS A 149 23.56 0.64 -5.94
CA CYS A 149 24.69 0.52 -6.87
C CYS A 149 25.83 -0.37 -6.33
N ILE A 150 25.51 -1.29 -5.42
CA ILE A 150 26.44 -2.29 -4.90
C ILE A 150 25.86 -3.69 -5.04
N ALA A 151 26.71 -4.70 -5.18
CA ALA A 151 26.26 -6.09 -5.26
C ALA A 151 27.19 -7.09 -4.56
N SER A 152 26.65 -8.26 -4.24
CA SER A 152 27.37 -9.33 -3.54
C SER A 152 26.81 -10.70 -3.92
N ASP A 153 27.69 -11.69 -4.05
CA ASP A 153 27.36 -13.12 -4.17
C ASP A 153 27.10 -13.80 -2.81
N ALA A 154 27.27 -13.05 -1.72
CA ALA A 154 26.91 -13.44 -0.35
C ALA A 154 25.91 -12.41 0.24
N PRO A 155 24.60 -12.51 -0.08
CA PRO A 155 23.62 -11.46 0.24
C PRO A 155 23.39 -11.26 1.74
N LEU A 156 23.37 -12.33 2.54
CA LEU A 156 23.20 -12.23 4.00
C LEU A 156 24.37 -11.47 4.65
N HIS A 157 25.60 -11.80 4.25
CA HIS A 157 26.80 -11.12 4.77
C HIS A 157 26.89 -9.67 4.27
N ALA A 158 26.47 -9.41 3.03
CA ALA A 158 26.34 -8.05 2.51
C ALA A 158 25.37 -7.21 3.33
N ARG A 159 24.22 -7.77 3.73
CA ARG A 159 23.26 -7.04 4.56
C ARG A 159 23.84 -6.66 5.92
N LEU A 160 24.41 -7.64 6.64
CA LEU A 160 25.08 -7.38 7.93
C LEU A 160 26.20 -6.35 7.81
N THR A 161 26.91 -6.36 6.69
CA THR A 161 27.96 -5.40 6.40
C THR A 161 27.40 -3.98 6.23
N LEU A 162 26.29 -3.83 5.50
CA LEU A 162 25.66 -2.53 5.30
C LEU A 162 25.15 -1.97 6.63
N ASP A 163 24.47 -2.80 7.42
CA ASP A 163 24.00 -2.39 8.75
C ASP A 163 25.18 -1.95 9.65
N TYR A 164 26.33 -2.65 9.58
CA TYR A 164 27.54 -2.28 10.30
C TYR A 164 28.13 -0.95 9.82
N LEU A 165 28.22 -0.73 8.51
CA LEU A 165 28.82 0.46 7.92
C LEU A 165 27.95 1.70 8.20
N ASP A 166 26.63 1.58 8.03
CA ASP A 166 25.66 2.65 8.29
C ASP A 166 25.70 3.13 9.75
N ALA A 167 25.89 2.19 10.68
CA ALA A 167 25.95 2.51 12.09
C ALA A 167 27.28 3.12 12.56
N ARG A 168 28.38 3.02 11.78
CA ARG A 168 29.74 3.25 12.31
C ARG A 168 30.75 3.96 11.40
N ALA A 169 30.65 3.81 10.09
CA ALA A 169 31.73 4.19 9.16
C ALA A 169 31.27 5.05 7.98
N GLY A 170 29.97 5.12 7.71
CA GLY A 170 29.42 5.92 6.62
C GLY A 170 27.90 5.91 6.60
N GLU A 171 27.29 6.53 5.60
CA GLU A 171 25.85 6.48 5.37
C GLU A 171 25.53 5.57 4.17
N VAL A 172 24.57 4.67 4.32
CA VAL A 172 24.07 3.81 3.24
C VAL A 172 22.83 4.45 2.63
N LEU A 173 22.96 4.98 1.41
CA LEU A 173 21.94 5.81 0.77
C LEU A 173 21.60 5.28 -0.62
N PRO A 174 20.32 5.33 -1.06
CA PRO A 174 19.99 5.13 -2.47
C PRO A 174 20.70 6.15 -3.35
N SER A 175 21.11 5.74 -4.56
CA SER A 175 21.80 6.58 -5.54
C SER A 175 21.03 7.86 -5.88
N ALA A 176 19.68 7.81 -5.86
CA ALA A 176 18.81 8.97 -6.01
C ALA A 176 18.97 9.98 -4.86
N ALA A 177 19.02 9.52 -3.61
CA ALA A 177 19.24 10.39 -2.45
C ALA A 177 20.65 10.99 -2.45
N ILE A 178 21.65 10.24 -2.91
CA ILE A 178 23.01 10.75 -3.14
C ILE A 178 22.97 11.86 -4.20
N ALA A 179 22.28 11.63 -5.32
CA ALA A 179 22.14 12.61 -6.38
C ALA A 179 21.44 13.88 -5.89
N ASP A 180 20.39 13.77 -5.07
CA ASP A 180 19.69 14.93 -4.49
C ASP A 180 20.56 15.71 -3.51
N ARG A 181 21.23 15.03 -2.57
CA ARG A 181 22.12 15.68 -1.60
C ARG A 181 23.32 16.38 -2.26
N LEU A 182 23.75 15.89 -3.41
CA LEU A 182 24.81 16.49 -4.22
C LEU A 182 24.31 17.50 -5.25
N GLY A 183 22.98 17.71 -5.37
CA GLY A 183 22.39 18.60 -6.37
C GLY A 183 22.60 18.14 -7.82
N LEU A 184 22.75 16.83 -8.05
CA LEU A 184 22.98 16.22 -9.37
C LEU A 184 21.70 15.96 -10.16
N THR A 185 20.54 16.14 -9.53
CA THR A 185 19.19 15.92 -10.06
C THR A 185 18.68 17.09 -10.90
N ARG A 186 19.52 17.55 -11.85
CA ARG A 186 19.01 18.35 -12.98
C ARG A 186 19.06 17.53 -14.29
N PRO A 187 17.94 16.91 -14.70
CA PRO A 187 17.75 16.51 -16.09
C PRO A 187 17.54 17.73 -16.97
N ALA A 188 17.91 17.61 -18.26
CA ALA A 188 17.43 18.50 -19.30
C ALA A 188 15.89 18.51 -19.30
N ALA A 189 15.32 19.70 -19.46
CA ALA A 189 13.89 19.95 -19.36
C ALA A 189 13.07 19.03 -20.29
N ALA A 190 12.35 18.09 -19.70
CA ALA A 190 10.98 17.80 -20.10
C ALA A 190 10.11 18.65 -19.18
N ALA A 191 9.25 19.49 -19.76
CA ALA A 191 8.37 20.34 -19.00
C ALA A 191 7.31 19.49 -18.29
N ASP A 192 7.39 19.40 -16.95
CA ASP A 192 6.27 18.95 -16.12
C ASP A 192 5.89 20.07 -15.15
N ALA A 193 4.58 20.22 -14.97
CA ALA A 193 3.94 21.20 -14.11
C ALA A 193 4.52 21.19 -12.67
N PRO A 194 4.46 22.32 -11.93
CA PRO A 194 4.88 22.35 -10.54
C PRO A 194 4.17 21.26 -9.73
N ILE A 195 4.92 20.48 -8.95
CA ILE A 195 4.36 19.52 -7.99
C ILE A 195 3.48 20.31 -7.02
N GLU A 196 2.17 20.04 -7.03
CA GLU A 196 1.23 20.73 -6.16
C GLU A 196 1.49 20.29 -4.71
N THR A 197 1.80 21.26 -3.84
CA THR A 197 1.86 21.01 -2.41
C THR A 197 0.43 20.98 -1.88
N THR A 198 0.00 19.81 -1.39
CA THR A 198 -1.31 19.70 -0.74
C THR A 198 -1.20 20.27 0.67
N PRO A 199 -2.20 21.02 1.18
CA PRO A 199 -2.26 21.44 2.57
C PRO A 199 -2.14 20.26 3.55
N VAL A 200 -1.67 20.48 4.79
CA VAL A 200 -1.57 19.43 5.83
C VAL A 200 -2.95 18.86 6.20
N GLY A 201 -4.00 19.64 5.94
CA GLY A 201 -5.37 19.26 6.23
C GLY A 201 -6.27 20.48 6.42
N HIS A 202 -7.54 20.21 6.70
CA HIS A 202 -8.53 21.20 7.05
C HIS A 202 -8.69 21.24 8.56
N VAL A 203 -8.20 22.31 9.20
CA VAL A 203 -8.16 22.46 10.66
C VAL A 203 -8.67 23.85 11.03
N ALA A 204 -9.67 23.91 11.92
CA ALA A 204 -10.32 25.14 12.38
C ALA A 204 -10.87 26.00 11.22
N GLY A 205 -11.58 25.38 10.28
CA GLY A 205 -12.26 26.07 9.19
C GLY A 205 -11.36 26.55 8.05
N ARG A 206 -10.09 26.13 8.01
CA ARG A 206 -9.14 26.54 6.97
C ARG A 206 -8.25 25.38 6.56
N TRP A 207 -7.91 25.35 5.28
CA TRP A 207 -6.79 24.56 4.78
C TRP A 207 -5.49 25.15 5.32
N GLN A 208 -4.72 24.36 6.07
CA GLN A 208 -3.48 24.82 6.70
C GLN A 208 -2.25 24.38 5.89
N ALA A 209 -1.29 25.30 5.74
CA ALA A 209 0.02 24.97 5.22
C ALA A 209 0.82 24.11 6.23
N ALA A 210 1.87 23.45 5.74
CA ALA A 210 2.71 22.53 6.50
C ALA A 210 3.20 23.09 7.85
N SER A 211 3.06 22.30 8.92
CA SER A 211 3.71 22.53 10.22
C SER A 211 4.94 21.63 10.44
N GLY A 212 5.26 20.74 9.48
CA GLY A 212 6.36 19.78 9.56
C GLY A 212 7.22 19.75 8.29
N HIS A 213 8.49 19.34 8.43
CA HIS A 213 9.45 19.23 7.33
C HIS A 213 9.33 17.92 6.52
N GLU A 214 8.66 16.91 7.07
CA GLU A 214 8.53 15.60 6.43
C GLU A 214 7.35 15.57 5.45
N LEU A 215 7.62 15.11 4.23
CA LEU A 215 6.68 15.07 3.13
C LEU A 215 6.45 13.62 2.70
N TRP A 216 5.18 13.28 2.50
CA TRP A 216 4.81 12.13 1.70
C TRP A 216 4.76 12.52 0.23
N ILE A 217 5.47 11.77 -0.62
CA ILE A 217 5.42 11.94 -2.06
C ILE A 217 4.43 10.94 -2.64
N GLN A 218 3.34 11.47 -3.19
CA GLN A 218 2.35 10.66 -3.87
C GLN A 218 2.76 10.49 -5.33
N HIS A 219 2.89 9.24 -5.76
CA HIS A 219 3.18 8.88 -7.14
C HIS A 219 1.91 8.37 -7.84
N ASP A 220 1.90 8.49 -9.16
CA ASP A 220 0.91 7.84 -10.02
C ASP A 220 1.17 6.33 -10.05
N PRO A 221 0.22 5.48 -9.62
CA PRO A 221 0.41 4.03 -9.64
C PRO A 221 0.58 3.44 -11.05
N ALA A 222 0.04 4.09 -12.08
CA ALA A 222 0.15 3.65 -13.47
C ALA A 222 1.54 3.96 -14.06
N ASP A 223 2.18 5.06 -13.62
CA ASP A 223 3.55 5.44 -13.95
C ASP A 223 4.28 6.08 -12.76
N TRP A 224 5.06 5.27 -12.06
CA TRP A 224 5.70 5.66 -10.80
C TRP A 224 6.74 6.79 -10.94
N ARG A 225 7.12 7.15 -12.18
CA ARG A 225 7.99 8.30 -12.47
C ARG A 225 7.27 9.62 -12.23
N ARG A 226 5.95 9.64 -12.33
CA ARG A 226 5.12 10.82 -12.16
C ARG A 226 4.82 11.05 -10.69
N CYS A 227 5.22 12.22 -10.18
CA CYS A 227 4.80 12.73 -8.88
C CYS A 227 3.49 13.50 -9.05
N LEU A 228 2.49 13.17 -8.24
CA LEU A 228 1.18 13.81 -8.26
C LEU A 228 1.07 14.93 -7.23
N ALA A 229 1.58 14.70 -6.04
CA ALA A 229 1.50 15.64 -4.94
C ALA A 229 2.60 15.43 -3.90
N ALA A 230 2.96 16.50 -3.21
CA ALA A 230 3.71 16.45 -1.96
C ALA A 230 2.77 16.80 -0.80
N VAL A 231 2.60 15.87 0.14
CA VAL A 231 1.67 15.99 1.26
C VAL A 231 2.46 16.12 2.56
N PRO A 232 2.39 17.26 3.26
CA PRO A 232 2.97 17.41 4.60
C PRO A 232 2.31 16.45 5.57
N LEU A 233 3.12 15.78 6.37
CA LEU A 233 2.62 14.86 7.37
C LEU A 233 2.18 15.64 8.62
N GLY A 234 0.87 15.62 8.89
CA GLY A 234 0.29 16.17 10.09
C GLY A 234 0.81 15.44 11.33
N ARG A 235 1.04 16.18 12.40
CA ARG A 235 1.57 15.66 13.66
C ARG A 235 0.63 15.99 14.82
N SER A 236 1.03 15.60 16.03
CA SER A 236 0.21 15.73 17.24
C SER A 236 -0.37 17.14 17.43
N ALA A 237 0.41 18.19 17.13
CA ALA A 237 -0.05 19.57 17.25
C ALA A 237 -1.19 19.92 16.28
N ASP A 238 -1.21 19.34 15.07
CA ASP A 238 -2.28 19.60 14.08
C ASP A 238 -3.56 18.87 14.48
N VAL A 239 -3.40 17.63 14.96
CA VAL A 239 -4.47 16.82 15.53
C VAL A 239 -5.11 17.51 16.73
N GLU A 240 -4.31 18.07 17.64
CA GLU A 240 -4.79 18.78 18.81
C GLU A 240 -5.63 20.00 18.43
N ARG A 241 -5.14 20.81 17.47
CA ARG A 241 -5.89 21.97 16.96
C ARG A 241 -7.21 21.55 16.33
N ALA A 242 -7.22 20.45 15.57
CA ALA A 242 -8.43 19.90 14.98
C ALA A 242 -9.44 19.44 16.04
N ALA A 243 -9.01 18.56 16.94
CA ALA A 243 -9.88 17.98 17.97
C ALA A 243 -10.48 19.03 18.92
N THR A 244 -9.68 20.02 19.32
CA THR A 244 -10.13 21.09 20.23
C THR A 244 -11.22 21.97 19.59
N GLY A 245 -11.04 22.35 18.31
CA GLY A 245 -12.04 23.14 17.59
C GLY A 245 -13.36 22.40 17.41
N LEU A 246 -13.29 21.11 17.09
CA LEU A 246 -14.46 20.24 16.88
C LEU A 246 -15.30 20.09 18.14
N ALA A 247 -14.71 20.01 19.33
CA ALA A 247 -15.46 19.85 20.58
C ALA A 247 -16.42 21.02 20.85
N ALA A 248 -16.07 22.24 20.44
CA ALA A 248 -16.95 23.40 20.55
C ALA A 248 -18.06 23.39 19.48
N GLY A 249 -17.71 23.13 18.21
CA GLY A 249 -18.66 23.06 17.10
C GLY A 249 -19.68 21.93 17.26
N GLN A 250 -19.25 20.77 17.76
CA GLN A 250 -20.11 19.62 18.05
C GLN A 250 -21.30 19.95 18.94
N ARG A 251 -21.10 20.79 19.97
CA ARG A 251 -22.18 21.20 20.89
C ARG A 251 -23.24 22.05 20.19
N GLN A 252 -22.85 22.83 19.18
CA GLN A 252 -23.79 23.62 18.37
C GLN A 252 -24.48 22.72 17.35
N TRP A 253 -23.73 21.85 16.69
CA TRP A 253 -24.24 20.88 15.71
C TRP A 253 -25.30 19.95 16.27
N SER A 254 -25.05 19.38 17.45
CA SER A 254 -25.98 18.46 18.12
C SER A 254 -27.30 19.09 18.57
N ARG A 255 -27.41 20.43 18.58
CA ARG A 255 -28.65 21.15 18.89
C ARG A 255 -29.55 21.36 17.68
N ARG A 256 -29.03 21.23 16.45
CA ARG A 256 -29.85 21.26 15.24
C ARG A 256 -30.82 20.07 15.25
N ALA A 257 -31.99 20.21 14.62
CA ALA A 257 -32.88 19.06 14.47
C ALA A 257 -32.21 18.00 13.58
N ILE A 258 -32.56 16.72 13.77
CA ILE A 258 -32.01 15.64 12.93
C ILE A 258 -32.41 15.83 11.47
N ASP A 259 -33.62 16.33 11.21
CA ASP A 259 -34.13 16.67 9.87
C ASP A 259 -33.29 17.76 9.20
N ASP A 260 -32.88 18.80 9.94
CA ASP A 260 -31.99 19.85 9.41
C ASP A 260 -30.61 19.27 9.03
N ARG A 261 -30.09 18.35 9.85
CA ARG A 261 -28.82 17.67 9.54
C ARG A 261 -28.97 16.75 8.33
N ALA A 262 -30.07 16.01 8.24
CA ALA A 262 -30.40 15.14 7.12
C ALA A 262 -30.54 15.95 5.82
N ALA A 263 -31.17 17.12 5.86
CA ALA A 263 -31.31 18.01 4.70
C ALA A 263 -29.93 18.48 4.17
N LEU A 264 -28.99 18.84 5.05
CA LEU A 264 -27.63 19.22 4.65
C LEU A 264 -26.84 18.03 4.10
N LEU A 265 -27.00 16.83 4.68
CA LEU A 265 -26.39 15.61 4.15
C LEU A 265 -26.97 15.20 2.79
N SER A 266 -28.26 15.46 2.56
CA SER A 266 -28.87 15.31 1.23
C SER A 266 -28.24 16.26 0.21
N GLN A 267 -28.01 17.53 0.57
CA GLN A 267 -27.31 18.49 -0.28
C GLN A 267 -25.86 18.04 -0.56
N TRP A 268 -25.22 17.39 0.41
CA TRP A 268 -23.88 16.82 0.20
C TRP A 268 -23.90 15.66 -0.81
N ALA A 269 -24.91 14.79 -0.78
CA ALA A 269 -25.08 13.75 -1.79
C ALA A 269 -25.22 14.34 -3.21
N ASP A 270 -25.98 15.43 -3.35
CA ASP A 270 -26.14 16.13 -4.64
C ASP A 270 -24.83 16.81 -5.09
N ALA A 271 -24.07 17.39 -4.15
CA ALA A 271 -22.76 17.97 -4.43
C ALA A 271 -21.73 16.92 -4.89
N LEU A 272 -21.75 15.72 -4.31
CA LEU A 272 -20.92 14.59 -4.76
C LEU A 272 -21.31 14.12 -6.16
N LEU A 273 -22.61 14.02 -6.44
CA LEU A 273 -23.11 13.65 -7.76
C LEU A 273 -22.67 14.66 -8.83
N ALA A 274 -22.76 15.95 -8.54
CA ALA A 274 -22.31 17.02 -9.43
C ALA A 274 -20.80 16.98 -9.70
N ARG A 275 -20.02 16.33 -8.82
CA ARG A 275 -18.57 16.17 -8.93
C ARG A 275 -18.15 14.79 -9.46
N GLU A 276 -19.08 13.93 -9.92
CA GLU A 276 -18.81 12.54 -10.28
C GLU A 276 -17.59 12.40 -11.21
N ASP A 277 -17.56 13.12 -12.34
CA ASP A 277 -16.47 13.00 -13.31
C ASP A 277 -15.12 13.44 -12.73
N SER A 278 -15.08 14.55 -11.99
CA SER A 278 -13.84 15.03 -11.34
C SER A 278 -13.32 14.07 -10.26
N LEU A 279 -14.22 13.40 -9.54
CA LEU A 279 -13.84 12.38 -8.56
C LEU A 279 -13.34 11.10 -9.24
N VAL A 280 -13.94 10.71 -10.37
CA VAL A 280 -13.47 9.58 -11.18
C VAL A 280 -12.07 9.83 -11.73
N GLU A 281 -11.80 11.03 -12.24
CA GLU A 281 -10.44 11.41 -12.67
C GLU A 281 -9.41 11.32 -11.54
N LEU A 282 -9.78 11.75 -10.33
CA LEU A 282 -8.93 11.60 -9.15
C LEU A 282 -8.73 10.14 -8.76
N LEU A 283 -9.78 9.30 -8.80
CA LEU A 283 -9.70 7.87 -8.50
C LEU A 283 -8.80 7.12 -9.49
N VAL A 284 -8.87 7.47 -10.76
CA VAL A 284 -7.97 6.95 -11.80
C VAL A 284 -6.53 7.33 -11.48
N ARG A 285 -6.28 8.63 -11.27
CA ARG A 285 -4.92 9.17 -11.16
C ARG A 285 -4.24 8.83 -9.84
N GLU A 286 -4.91 9.04 -8.72
CA GLU A 286 -4.32 8.94 -7.39
C GLU A 286 -4.20 7.50 -6.90
N VAL A 287 -5.16 6.64 -7.25
CA VAL A 287 -5.23 5.27 -6.72
C VAL A 287 -5.24 4.19 -7.80
N GLY A 288 -5.15 4.55 -9.08
CA GLY A 288 -5.06 3.59 -10.20
C GLY A 288 -6.35 2.83 -10.49
N LYS A 289 -7.50 3.34 -10.04
CA LYS A 289 -8.77 2.63 -10.19
C LYS A 289 -9.31 2.76 -11.61
N PRO A 290 -9.71 1.67 -12.29
CA PRO A 290 -10.39 1.77 -13.58
C PRO A 290 -11.59 2.72 -13.51
N ALA A 291 -11.80 3.56 -14.53
CA ALA A 291 -12.82 4.61 -14.50
C ALA A 291 -14.23 4.08 -14.25
N THR A 292 -14.55 2.89 -14.77
CA THR A 292 -15.81 2.18 -14.55
C THR A 292 -16.01 1.81 -13.08
N ASP A 293 -14.98 1.26 -12.44
CA ASP A 293 -14.97 0.96 -11.01
C ASP A 293 -15.02 2.23 -10.15
N GLY A 294 -14.34 3.30 -10.58
CA GLY A 294 -14.35 4.59 -9.90
C GLY A 294 -15.74 5.24 -9.90
N ARG A 295 -16.44 5.19 -11.04
CA ARG A 295 -17.81 5.70 -11.16
C ARG A 295 -18.77 4.89 -10.30
N ALA A 296 -18.62 3.56 -10.27
CA ALA A 296 -19.39 2.70 -9.38
C ALA A 296 -19.18 3.05 -7.91
N GLU A 297 -17.94 3.37 -7.50
CA GLU A 297 -17.66 3.80 -6.12
C GLU A 297 -18.35 5.12 -5.77
N VAL A 298 -18.27 6.14 -6.63
CA VAL A 298 -18.91 7.44 -6.37
C VAL A 298 -20.42 7.27 -6.21
N ARG A 299 -21.05 6.48 -7.07
CA ARG A 299 -22.49 6.18 -6.98
C ARG A 299 -22.83 5.43 -5.72
N TYR A 300 -22.03 4.43 -5.36
CA TYR A 300 -22.23 3.68 -4.13
C TYR A 300 -22.06 4.57 -2.89
N ALA A 301 -21.16 5.55 -2.90
CA ALA A 301 -21.06 6.55 -1.84
C ALA A 301 -22.36 7.35 -1.68
N ILE A 302 -22.95 7.80 -2.80
CA ILE A 302 -24.23 8.53 -2.82
C ILE A 302 -25.38 7.64 -2.31
N GLU A 303 -25.39 6.37 -2.69
CA GLU A 303 -26.35 5.38 -2.18
C GLU A 303 -26.23 5.19 -0.67
N LEU A 304 -25.01 5.05 -0.13
CA LEU A 304 -24.76 4.99 1.31
C LEU A 304 -25.26 6.24 2.03
N LEU A 305 -24.97 7.44 1.51
CA LEU A 305 -25.52 8.68 2.07
C LEU A 305 -27.05 8.65 2.11
N ARG A 306 -27.70 8.31 1.00
CA ARG A 306 -29.16 8.28 0.91
C ARG A 306 -29.78 7.25 1.83
N ALA A 307 -29.16 6.08 1.96
CA ALA A 307 -29.58 5.07 2.93
C ALA A 307 -29.47 5.60 4.36
N THR A 308 -28.35 6.25 4.72
CA THR A 308 -28.19 6.91 6.02
C THR A 308 -29.34 7.90 6.32
N LEU A 309 -29.82 8.67 5.33
CA LEU A 309 -30.95 9.58 5.50
C LEU A 309 -32.26 8.84 5.83
N GLY A 310 -32.45 7.63 5.31
CA GLY A 310 -33.58 6.76 5.65
C GLY A 310 -33.62 6.36 7.13
N HIS A 311 -32.50 6.44 7.83
CA HIS A 311 -32.37 6.15 9.27
C HIS A 311 -32.44 7.40 10.15
N ALA A 312 -32.85 8.56 9.62
CA ALA A 312 -32.98 9.82 10.34
C ALA A 312 -34.19 9.88 11.32
N ASP A 313 -34.61 8.74 11.86
CA ASP A 313 -35.68 8.66 12.85
C ASP A 313 -35.10 8.44 14.26
N PRO A 314 -35.14 9.46 15.15
CA PRO A 314 -34.63 9.35 16.51
C PRO A 314 -35.50 8.42 17.38
N ASP A 315 -36.76 8.17 17.00
CA ASP A 315 -37.77 7.45 17.77
C ASP A 315 -37.99 6.00 17.29
N ALA A 316 -37.38 5.59 16.18
CA ALA A 316 -37.49 4.23 15.61
C ALA A 316 -37.16 3.07 16.58
N ALA A 317 -36.51 3.33 17.72
CA ALA A 317 -36.16 2.35 18.75
C ALA A 317 -36.87 2.59 20.10
N ALA A 318 -37.90 3.46 20.15
CA ALA A 318 -38.61 3.75 21.38
C ALA A 318 -39.41 2.52 21.86
N LEU A 319 -38.97 1.92 22.96
CA LEU A 319 -39.77 0.93 23.70
C LEU A 319 -41.03 1.61 24.25
N SER A 320 -42.18 1.35 23.64
CA SER A 320 -43.49 1.76 24.18
C SER A 320 -43.99 0.71 25.17
N THR A 321 -43.50 0.74 26.40
CA THR A 321 -44.02 -0.07 27.52
C THR A 321 -45.03 0.75 28.33
N GLY A 322 -46.22 1.02 27.78
CA GLY A 322 -47.36 1.50 28.58
C GLY A 322 -47.15 2.79 29.39
N GLN A 323 -46.35 3.74 28.88
CA GLN A 323 -46.22 5.14 29.35
C GLN A 323 -45.53 5.46 30.70
N ARG A 324 -44.42 4.79 31.04
CA ARG A 324 -43.51 5.30 32.10
C ARG A 324 -42.04 5.40 31.72
N ALA A 325 -41.64 4.98 30.53
CA ALA A 325 -40.28 5.14 30.05
C ALA A 325 -40.21 5.29 28.53
N TRP A 326 -39.22 6.03 28.03
CA TRP A 326 -38.83 6.07 26.63
C TRP A 326 -37.30 6.18 26.51
N VAL A 327 -36.75 5.87 25.34
CA VAL A 327 -35.30 5.94 25.08
C VAL A 327 -35.05 7.01 24.04
N ARG A 328 -34.10 7.90 24.30
CA ARG A 328 -33.60 8.86 23.31
C ARG A 328 -32.14 8.59 22.96
N SER A 329 -31.74 8.85 21.72
CA SER A 329 -30.35 8.77 21.28
C SER A 329 -29.60 10.07 21.54
N ARG A 330 -28.38 9.98 22.09
CA ARG A 330 -27.47 11.11 22.31
C ARG A 330 -26.19 10.96 21.49
N PRO A 331 -25.65 12.03 20.89
CA PRO A 331 -24.34 11.97 20.24
C PRO A 331 -23.24 11.60 21.24
N LEU A 332 -22.14 11.06 20.72
CA LEU A 332 -20.95 10.73 21.48
C LEU A 332 -20.05 11.94 21.75
N GLY A 333 -19.99 12.88 20.80
CA GLY A 333 -19.05 14.00 20.84
C GLY A 333 -18.19 14.05 19.58
N VAL A 334 -16.88 14.14 19.73
CA VAL A 334 -15.95 14.06 18.59
C VAL A 334 -15.64 12.59 18.28
N VAL A 335 -15.76 12.22 17.01
CA VAL A 335 -15.45 10.87 16.52
C VAL A 335 -14.28 10.94 15.55
N ALA A 336 -13.34 10.01 15.72
CA ALA A 336 -12.19 9.89 14.82
C ALA A 336 -12.48 8.85 13.73
N LEU A 337 -12.22 9.22 12.48
CA LEU A 337 -12.35 8.34 11.33
C LEU A 337 -10.97 8.09 10.72
N VAL A 338 -10.60 6.82 10.51
CA VAL A 338 -9.39 6.42 9.79
C VAL A 338 -9.79 5.55 8.63
N THR A 339 -9.54 6.00 7.40
CA THR A 339 -10.03 5.33 6.18
C THR A 339 -8.90 4.90 5.24
N PRO A 340 -9.09 3.82 4.47
CA PRO A 340 -8.08 3.27 3.58
C PRO A 340 -8.08 3.99 2.23
N TRP A 341 -7.15 3.60 1.36
CA TRP A 341 -6.98 4.14 0.02
C TRP A 341 -7.80 3.43 -1.05
N ASN A 342 -8.33 2.23 -0.78
CA ASN A 342 -8.90 1.37 -1.83
C ASN A 342 -10.32 1.76 -2.24
N ASN A 343 -11.11 2.33 -1.33
CA ASN A 343 -12.38 3.00 -1.63
C ASN A 343 -12.40 4.36 -0.89
N PRO A 344 -11.62 5.35 -1.37
CA PRO A 344 -11.39 6.61 -0.68
C PRO A 344 -12.56 7.61 -0.81
N VAL A 345 -13.63 7.26 -1.52
CA VAL A 345 -14.88 8.02 -1.61
C VAL A 345 -15.96 7.35 -0.77
N ALA A 346 -16.27 6.08 -1.05
CA ALA A 346 -17.42 5.40 -0.44
C ALA A 346 -17.24 5.13 1.06
N ILE A 347 -16.06 4.66 1.48
CA ILE A 347 -15.80 4.34 2.90
C ILE A 347 -15.86 5.59 3.78
N PRO A 348 -15.17 6.72 3.47
CA PRO A 348 -15.32 7.92 4.29
C PRO A 348 -16.72 8.50 4.23
N ALA A 349 -17.39 8.51 3.08
CA ALA A 349 -18.76 8.97 2.96
C ALA A 349 -19.72 8.20 3.87
N GLY A 350 -19.64 6.86 3.84
CA GLY A 350 -20.42 5.96 4.69
C GLY A 350 -20.12 6.06 6.19
N LYS A 351 -19.03 6.71 6.60
CA LYS A 351 -18.71 6.97 8.02
C LYS A 351 -19.03 8.39 8.46
N ILE A 352 -18.75 9.37 7.60
CA ILE A 352 -18.97 10.79 7.87
C ILE A 352 -20.46 11.08 7.97
N ALA A 353 -21.26 10.58 7.02
CA ALA A 353 -22.70 10.84 6.97
C ALA A 353 -23.42 10.39 8.25
N PRO A 354 -23.31 9.13 8.71
CA PRO A 354 -23.98 8.72 9.93
C PRO A 354 -23.42 9.40 11.19
N ALA A 355 -22.10 9.66 11.26
CA ALA A 355 -21.52 10.39 12.38
C ALA A 355 -22.15 11.79 12.54
N LEU A 356 -22.23 12.54 11.44
CA LEU A 356 -22.83 13.87 11.42
C LEU A 356 -24.35 13.82 11.63
N LEU A 357 -25.05 12.85 11.02
CA LEU A 357 -26.50 12.67 11.18
C LEU A 357 -26.87 12.49 12.65
N TRP A 358 -26.10 11.69 13.39
CA TRP A 358 -26.34 11.45 14.82
C TRP A 358 -25.79 12.56 15.74
N GLY A 359 -25.31 13.68 15.18
CA GLY A 359 -24.97 14.90 15.92
C GLY A 359 -23.53 14.93 16.45
N ASN A 360 -22.64 14.09 15.92
CA ASN A 360 -21.22 14.12 16.27
C ASN A 360 -20.47 15.15 15.42
N ALA A 361 -19.28 15.54 15.87
CA ALA A 361 -18.29 16.19 15.02
C ALA A 361 -17.20 15.17 14.65
N VAL A 362 -16.53 15.39 13.52
CA VAL A 362 -15.64 14.40 12.91
C VAL A 362 -14.23 14.96 12.76
N VAL A 363 -13.24 14.20 13.24
CA VAL A 363 -11.84 14.34 12.84
C VAL A 363 -11.47 13.16 11.94
N TRP A 364 -11.07 13.43 10.71
CA TRP A 364 -10.82 12.41 9.71
C TRP A 364 -9.34 12.36 9.31
N LYS A 365 -8.76 11.16 9.29
CA LYS A 365 -7.46 10.88 8.71
C LYS A 365 -7.61 9.95 7.50
N PRO A 366 -7.66 10.49 6.27
CA PRO A 366 -7.66 9.68 5.05
C PRO A 366 -6.31 8.99 4.84
N ALA A 367 -6.28 8.06 3.91
CA ALA A 367 -5.03 7.49 3.40
C ALA A 367 -4.26 8.53 2.56
N LEU A 368 -2.93 8.56 2.71
CA LEU A 368 -2.04 9.52 2.02
C LEU A 368 -1.95 9.31 0.51
N GLN A 369 -2.44 8.16 0.03
CA GLN A 369 -2.52 7.82 -1.39
C GLN A 369 -3.71 8.48 -2.10
N ALA A 370 -4.63 9.15 -1.37
CA ALA A 370 -5.83 9.77 -1.94
C ALA A 370 -6.09 11.21 -1.43
N PRO A 371 -5.08 12.11 -1.41
CA PRO A 371 -5.21 13.43 -0.80
C PRO A 371 -6.12 14.39 -1.59
N GLY A 372 -6.13 14.35 -2.92
CA GLY A 372 -7.02 15.19 -3.73
C GLY A 372 -8.47 14.72 -3.64
N ILE A 373 -8.69 13.41 -3.53
CA ILE A 373 -10.01 12.84 -3.24
C ILE A 373 -10.52 13.32 -1.88
N ALA A 374 -9.67 13.25 -0.84
CA ALA A 374 -10.04 13.72 0.49
C ALA A 374 -10.37 15.22 0.52
N ARG A 375 -9.61 16.02 -0.23
CA ARG A 375 -9.88 17.45 -0.41
C ARG A 375 -11.23 17.70 -1.08
N SER A 376 -11.52 17.02 -2.18
CA SER A 376 -12.79 17.16 -2.90
C SER A 376 -14.00 16.79 -2.03
N LEU A 377 -13.89 15.74 -1.22
CA LEU A 377 -14.92 15.36 -0.25
C LEU A 377 -15.18 16.46 0.78
N ILE A 378 -14.13 17.06 1.35
CA ILE A 378 -14.27 18.14 2.34
C ILE A 378 -14.86 19.41 1.73
N GLU A 379 -14.39 19.80 0.54
CA GLU A 379 -14.91 20.98 -0.15
C GLU A 379 -16.39 20.81 -0.49
N SER A 380 -16.79 19.65 -1.03
CA SER A 380 -18.21 19.35 -1.33
C SER A 380 -19.10 19.36 -0.07
N LEU A 381 -18.57 18.93 1.06
CA LEU A 381 -19.29 18.91 2.35
C LEU A 381 -19.56 20.33 2.87
N PHE A 382 -18.61 21.26 2.68
CA PHE A 382 -18.81 22.67 3.05
C PHE A 382 -19.68 23.43 2.05
N GLU A 383 -19.61 23.11 0.76
CA GLU A 383 -20.53 23.64 -0.25
C GLU A 383 -21.98 23.26 0.06
N ALA A 384 -22.21 22.07 0.61
CA ALA A 384 -23.52 21.62 1.10
C ALA A 384 -23.97 22.30 2.41
N GLY A 385 -23.18 23.23 2.97
CA GLY A 385 -23.56 24.03 4.14
C GLY A 385 -23.31 23.36 5.50
N ILE A 386 -22.60 22.23 5.54
CA ILE A 386 -22.10 21.69 6.82
C ILE A 386 -21.06 22.66 7.39
N ALA A 387 -21.17 22.96 8.69
CA ALA A 387 -20.33 23.98 9.30
C ALA A 387 -18.87 23.48 9.43
N PRO A 388 -17.85 24.32 9.14
CA PRO A 388 -16.44 23.92 9.21
C PRO A 388 -15.92 23.55 10.60
N ASP A 389 -16.69 23.83 11.66
CA ASP A 389 -16.41 23.45 13.04
C ASP A 389 -16.97 22.06 13.41
N CYS A 390 -17.64 21.37 12.47
CA CYS A 390 -18.17 20.02 12.62
C CYS A 390 -17.30 18.96 11.94
N MET A 391 -16.39 19.37 11.06
CA MET A 391 -15.54 18.49 10.27
C MET A 391 -14.11 19.03 10.18
N SER A 392 -13.13 18.21 10.53
CA SER A 392 -11.71 18.49 10.29
C SER A 392 -11.04 17.27 9.69
N THR A 393 -10.01 17.53 8.89
CA THR A 393 -9.20 16.48 8.26
C THR A 393 -7.74 16.74 8.53
N VAL A 394 -6.98 15.69 8.87
CA VAL A 394 -5.53 15.76 9.05
C VAL A 394 -4.90 14.70 8.16
N LEU A 395 -4.14 15.14 7.16
CA LEU A 395 -3.35 14.23 6.32
C LEU A 395 -2.11 13.82 7.10
N GLY A 396 -1.84 12.52 7.16
CA GLY A 396 -0.69 12.02 7.90
C GLY A 396 -0.61 10.50 7.94
N ASP A 397 0.42 10.00 8.58
CA ASP A 397 0.78 8.57 8.62
C ASP A 397 0.17 7.86 9.85
N ALA A 398 0.75 6.72 10.23
CA ALA A 398 0.35 5.98 11.42
C ALA A 398 0.55 6.76 12.72
N GLN A 399 1.59 7.59 12.83
CA GLN A 399 1.82 8.41 14.03
C GLN A 399 0.72 9.47 14.19
N THR A 400 0.26 10.03 13.07
CA THR A 400 -0.89 10.95 13.06
C THR A 400 -2.15 10.24 13.54
N ALA A 401 -2.39 9.01 13.08
CA ALA A 401 -3.52 8.20 13.51
C ALA A 401 -3.45 7.88 15.02
N GLN A 402 -2.28 7.47 15.53
CA GLN A 402 -2.05 7.21 16.96
C GLN A 402 -2.32 8.45 17.80
N ALA A 403 -1.81 9.62 17.38
CA ALA A 403 -2.04 10.89 18.06
C ALA A 403 -3.52 11.26 18.10
N MET A 404 -4.23 11.06 16.98
CA MET A 404 -5.67 11.29 16.86
C MET A 404 -6.50 10.38 17.75
N VAL A 405 -6.25 9.07 17.69
CA VAL A 405 -6.97 8.08 18.50
C VAL A 405 -6.70 8.28 20.00
N SER A 406 -5.54 8.80 20.39
CA SER A 406 -5.18 9.00 21.80
C SER A 406 -5.75 10.29 22.43
N ARG A 407 -6.38 11.17 21.64
CA ARG A 407 -6.94 12.43 22.16
C ARG A 407 -8.06 12.20 23.17
N THR A 408 -8.09 12.99 24.23
CA THR A 408 -9.13 12.92 25.26
C THR A 408 -10.49 13.38 24.73
N GLU A 409 -10.49 14.27 23.75
CA GLU A 409 -11.69 14.81 23.10
C GLU A 409 -12.41 13.77 22.22
N VAL A 410 -11.69 12.75 21.73
CA VAL A 410 -12.24 11.70 20.86
C VAL A 410 -12.98 10.66 21.70
N ALA A 411 -14.27 10.49 21.46
CA ALA A 411 -15.15 9.57 22.18
C ALA A 411 -15.26 8.18 21.53
N ALA A 412 -15.10 8.11 20.21
CA ALA A 412 -15.15 6.88 19.44
C ALA A 412 -14.25 6.92 18.22
N VAL A 413 -13.90 5.74 17.71
CA VAL A 413 -13.07 5.57 16.52
C VAL A 413 -13.76 4.60 15.56
N SER A 414 -13.93 5.03 14.31
CA SER A 414 -14.29 4.16 13.20
C SER A 414 -13.07 3.99 12.30
N PHE A 415 -12.59 2.75 12.20
CA PHE A 415 -11.38 2.39 11.48
C PHE A 415 -11.70 1.46 10.31
N THR A 416 -11.07 1.69 9.17
CA THR A 416 -10.99 0.68 8.12
C THR A 416 -9.56 0.58 7.58
N GLY A 417 -9.03 -0.65 7.53
CA GLY A 417 -7.65 -0.88 7.09
C GLY A 417 -7.15 -2.29 7.35
N SER A 418 -5.84 -2.45 7.52
CA SER A 418 -5.23 -3.76 7.76
C SER A 418 -5.50 -4.27 9.18
N ILE A 419 -5.45 -5.59 9.35
CA ILE A 419 -5.61 -6.24 10.67
C ILE A 419 -4.57 -5.73 11.69
N ALA A 420 -3.32 -5.56 11.24
CA ALA A 420 -2.24 -5.10 12.12
C ALA A 420 -2.53 -3.69 12.67
N ALA A 421 -2.91 -2.75 11.79
CA ALA A 421 -3.24 -1.40 12.20
C ALA A 421 -4.54 -1.33 13.03
N GLY A 422 -5.55 -2.14 12.69
CA GLY A 422 -6.81 -2.19 13.45
C GLY A 422 -6.61 -2.70 14.88
N ARG A 423 -5.74 -3.70 15.09
CA ARG A 423 -5.36 -4.18 16.43
C ARG A 423 -4.66 -3.10 17.26
N GLU A 424 -3.78 -2.32 16.63
CA GLU A 424 -3.11 -1.20 17.29
C GLU A 424 -4.11 -0.12 17.72
N VAL A 425 -5.03 0.25 16.83
CA VAL A 425 -6.14 1.18 17.14
C VAL A 425 -7.01 0.63 18.28
N ALA A 426 -7.27 -0.68 18.32
CA ALA A 426 -8.03 -1.31 19.39
C ALA A 426 -7.34 -1.19 20.76
N LEU A 427 -6.02 -1.36 20.82
CA LEU A 427 -5.25 -1.17 22.05
C LEU A 427 -5.33 0.28 22.54
N LEU A 428 -5.20 1.24 21.64
CA LEU A 428 -5.32 2.67 21.99
C LEU A 428 -6.74 3.03 22.45
N CYS A 429 -7.77 2.50 21.79
CA CYS A 429 -9.16 2.70 22.19
C CYS A 429 -9.42 2.11 23.58
N ALA A 430 -8.94 0.89 23.85
CA ALA A 430 -9.08 0.25 25.15
C ALA A 430 -8.40 1.06 26.26
N ALA A 431 -7.17 1.55 26.02
CA ALA A 431 -6.45 2.39 26.96
C ALA A 431 -7.19 3.70 27.28
N GLY A 432 -7.90 4.27 26.31
CA GLY A 432 -8.67 5.51 26.47
C GLY A 432 -10.15 5.32 26.82
N GLY A 433 -10.64 4.08 26.98
CA GLY A 433 -12.06 3.78 27.20
C GLY A 433 -12.97 4.21 26.03
N LYS A 434 -12.47 4.20 24.80
CA LYS A 434 -13.14 4.71 23.60
C LYS A 434 -13.91 3.59 22.91
N ARG A 435 -15.07 3.92 22.32
CA ARG A 435 -15.79 2.99 21.43
C ARG A 435 -14.99 2.76 20.15
N LEU A 436 -15.03 1.53 19.64
CA LEU A 436 -14.40 1.14 18.39
C LEU A 436 -15.40 0.39 17.52
N GLN A 437 -15.45 0.76 16.25
CA GLN A 437 -15.85 -0.13 15.16
C GLN A 437 -14.66 -0.20 14.19
N ALA A 438 -14.25 -1.39 13.80
CA ALA A 438 -13.11 -1.59 12.94
C ALA A 438 -13.42 -2.64 11.88
N GLU A 439 -13.42 -2.22 10.62
CA GLU A 439 -13.52 -3.10 9.46
C GLU A 439 -12.12 -3.40 8.93
N MET A 440 -11.77 -4.68 8.86
CA MET A 440 -10.42 -5.12 8.53
C MET A 440 -10.43 -6.12 7.37
N GLY A 441 -9.24 -6.45 6.88
CA GLY A 441 -9.00 -7.30 5.71
C GLY A 441 -9.81 -8.59 5.66
N GLY A 442 -9.97 -9.13 4.44
CA GLY A 442 -10.72 -10.36 4.15
C GLY A 442 -9.94 -11.31 3.25
N ASN A 443 -9.88 -12.59 3.62
CA ASN A 443 -9.44 -13.65 2.71
C ASN A 443 -10.63 -14.51 2.26
N ASN A 444 -11.49 -13.88 1.47
CA ASN A 444 -12.85 -14.33 1.20
C ASN A 444 -12.88 -15.62 0.37
N ALA A 445 -13.76 -16.52 0.79
CA ALA A 445 -13.98 -17.80 0.12
C ALA A 445 -15.19 -17.75 -0.80
N VAL A 446 -15.07 -18.43 -1.95
CA VAL A 446 -16.19 -18.77 -2.82
C VAL A 446 -16.21 -20.29 -2.96
N ILE A 447 -17.25 -20.93 -2.43
CA ILE A 447 -17.49 -22.36 -2.57
C ILE A 447 -18.28 -22.57 -3.86
N VAL A 448 -17.75 -23.39 -4.77
CA VAL A 448 -18.43 -23.81 -6.00
C VAL A 448 -18.85 -25.27 -5.82
N GLY A 449 -20.12 -25.48 -5.53
CA GLY A 449 -20.75 -26.79 -5.35
C GLY A 449 -20.93 -27.53 -6.68
N ARG A 450 -21.22 -28.82 -6.59
CA ARG A 450 -21.31 -29.73 -7.75
C ARG A 450 -22.42 -29.39 -8.75
N SER A 451 -23.50 -28.73 -8.31
CA SER A 451 -24.63 -28.35 -9.15
C SER A 451 -24.55 -26.91 -9.66
N ALA A 452 -23.43 -26.22 -9.41
CA ALA A 452 -23.18 -24.88 -9.92
C ALA A 452 -22.92 -24.90 -11.44
N ASP A 453 -23.37 -23.84 -12.12
CA ASP A 453 -22.94 -23.55 -13.50
C ASP A 453 -21.50 -23.02 -13.47
N THR A 454 -20.53 -23.92 -13.66
CA THR A 454 -19.11 -23.57 -13.52
C THR A 454 -18.65 -22.50 -14.49
N ALA A 455 -19.18 -22.48 -15.72
CA ALA A 455 -18.79 -21.50 -16.73
C ALA A 455 -19.29 -20.10 -16.36
N ALA A 456 -20.57 -19.98 -15.99
CA ALA A 456 -21.14 -18.70 -15.56
C ALA A 456 -20.49 -18.17 -14.28
N VAL A 457 -20.19 -19.06 -13.33
CA VAL A 457 -19.54 -18.69 -12.07
C VAL A 457 -18.08 -18.29 -12.28
N ALA A 458 -17.34 -19.01 -13.13
CA ALA A 458 -15.96 -18.68 -13.48
C ALA A 458 -15.83 -17.29 -14.13
N ALA A 459 -16.70 -16.95 -15.10
CA ALA A 459 -16.72 -15.65 -15.75
C ALA A 459 -16.96 -14.50 -14.76
N LYS A 460 -17.92 -14.67 -13.84
CA LYS A 460 -18.17 -13.68 -12.77
C LYS A 460 -16.97 -13.51 -11.85
N ILE A 461 -16.38 -14.62 -11.40
CA ILE A 461 -15.23 -14.59 -10.49
C ILE A 461 -14.03 -13.92 -11.16
N ALA A 462 -13.74 -14.20 -12.43
CA ALA A 462 -12.63 -13.57 -13.15
C ALA A 462 -12.76 -12.03 -13.16
N VAL A 463 -13.95 -11.49 -13.39
CA VAL A 463 -14.14 -10.04 -13.32
C VAL A 463 -13.93 -9.52 -11.90
N LEU A 464 -14.57 -10.15 -10.91
CA LEU A 464 -14.63 -9.60 -9.55
C LEU A 464 -13.33 -9.78 -8.75
N ALA A 465 -12.63 -10.91 -8.93
CA ALA A 465 -11.36 -11.20 -8.27
C ALA A 465 -10.25 -10.23 -8.69
N PHE A 466 -10.28 -9.78 -9.95
CA PHE A 466 -9.19 -9.02 -10.57
C PHE A 466 -9.56 -7.57 -10.87
N SER A 467 -10.84 -7.18 -10.79
CA SER A 467 -11.26 -5.77 -10.84
C SER A 467 -10.48 -4.93 -9.83
N TYR A 468 -10.09 -3.72 -10.23
CA TYR A 468 -9.20 -2.86 -9.46
C TYR A 468 -7.95 -3.60 -8.90
N ALA A 469 -7.36 -4.48 -9.72
CA ALA A 469 -6.24 -5.35 -9.36
C ALA A 469 -6.47 -6.18 -8.08
N GLY A 470 -7.72 -6.58 -7.82
CA GLY A 470 -8.08 -7.34 -6.62
C GLY A 470 -7.88 -6.58 -5.31
N GLN A 471 -7.73 -5.25 -5.33
CA GLN A 471 -7.51 -4.40 -4.15
C GLN A 471 -8.83 -4.04 -3.47
N ARG A 472 -9.66 -5.06 -3.19
CA ARG A 472 -10.94 -4.93 -2.49
C ARG A 472 -10.95 -5.88 -1.31
N CYS A 473 -11.47 -5.42 -0.17
CA CYS A 473 -11.65 -6.25 1.01
C CYS A 473 -12.67 -7.38 0.76
N THR A 474 -13.62 -7.18 -0.17
CA THR A 474 -14.65 -8.17 -0.56
C THR A 474 -14.28 -9.00 -1.80
N ALA A 475 -13.08 -8.84 -2.36
CA ALA A 475 -12.68 -9.59 -3.55
C ALA A 475 -12.70 -11.10 -3.29
N PRO A 476 -13.22 -11.93 -4.22
CA PRO A 476 -13.10 -13.37 -4.13
C PRO A 476 -11.64 -13.77 -4.32
N ARG A 477 -11.05 -14.43 -3.31
CA ARG A 477 -9.63 -14.83 -3.32
C ARG A 477 -9.47 -16.33 -3.31
N ARG A 478 -10.17 -17.04 -2.41
CA ARG A 478 -10.07 -18.49 -2.25
C ARG A 478 -11.25 -19.17 -2.91
N LEU A 479 -11.01 -19.84 -4.03
CA LEU A 479 -11.99 -20.53 -4.84
C LEU A 479 -11.96 -22.00 -4.46
N ILE A 480 -12.93 -22.44 -3.66
CA ILE A 480 -13.01 -23.79 -3.11
C ILE A 480 -14.03 -24.57 -3.93
N VAL A 481 -13.55 -25.49 -4.77
CA VAL A 481 -14.37 -26.11 -5.81
C VAL A 481 -14.55 -27.59 -5.52
N ALA A 482 -15.80 -28.06 -5.61
CA ALA A 482 -16.13 -29.48 -5.46
C ALA A 482 -15.36 -30.33 -6.48
N ARG A 483 -14.85 -31.48 -6.01
CA ARG A 483 -14.01 -32.41 -6.80
C ARG A 483 -14.56 -32.69 -8.20
N ASP A 484 -15.86 -32.98 -8.31
CA ASP A 484 -16.50 -33.43 -9.55
C ASP A 484 -16.49 -32.37 -10.67
N VAL A 485 -16.38 -31.08 -10.30
CA VAL A 485 -16.44 -29.96 -11.23
C VAL A 485 -15.15 -29.14 -11.26
N PHE A 486 -14.12 -29.57 -10.54
CA PHE A 486 -12.86 -28.85 -10.35
C PHE A 486 -12.16 -28.53 -11.69
N ASP A 487 -11.93 -29.55 -12.52
CA ASP A 487 -11.16 -29.38 -13.76
C ASP A 487 -11.91 -28.49 -14.76
N ALA A 488 -13.21 -28.70 -14.93
CA ALA A 488 -14.05 -27.88 -15.80
C ALA A 488 -14.12 -26.42 -15.36
N PHE A 489 -14.24 -26.17 -14.04
CA PHE A 489 -14.19 -24.82 -13.50
C PHE A 489 -12.81 -24.17 -13.67
N ALA A 490 -11.72 -24.92 -13.42
CA ALA A 490 -10.37 -24.42 -13.57
C ALA A 490 -10.09 -23.97 -15.02
N GLU A 491 -10.47 -24.77 -16.00
CA GLU A 491 -10.33 -24.44 -17.42
C GLU A 491 -11.12 -23.18 -17.80
N ALA A 492 -12.40 -23.12 -17.41
CA ALA A 492 -13.25 -21.95 -17.67
C ALA A 492 -12.70 -20.69 -17.01
N LEU A 493 -12.24 -20.77 -15.75
CA LEU A 493 -11.66 -19.64 -15.04
C LEU A 493 -10.39 -19.14 -15.73
N LEU A 494 -9.48 -20.03 -16.12
CA LEU A 494 -8.23 -19.63 -16.76
C LEU A 494 -8.47 -18.94 -18.10
N ALA A 495 -9.44 -19.41 -18.89
CA ALA A 495 -9.82 -18.79 -20.15
C ALA A 495 -10.29 -17.33 -19.95
N GLU A 496 -11.15 -17.10 -18.94
CA GLU A 496 -11.68 -15.78 -18.61
C GLU A 496 -10.59 -14.86 -18.03
N VAL A 497 -9.73 -15.38 -17.16
CA VAL A 497 -8.64 -14.59 -16.53
C VAL A 497 -7.62 -14.12 -17.55
N VAL A 498 -7.24 -14.98 -18.51
CA VAL A 498 -6.29 -14.62 -19.58
C VAL A 498 -6.89 -13.60 -20.55
N ALA A 499 -8.21 -13.56 -20.69
CA ALA A 499 -8.93 -12.61 -21.54
C ALA A 499 -9.09 -11.21 -20.91
N LEU A 500 -8.78 -11.03 -19.61
CA LEU A 500 -8.91 -9.75 -18.92
C LEU A 500 -7.99 -8.69 -19.52
N ARG A 501 -8.55 -7.50 -19.77
CA ARG A 501 -7.80 -6.37 -20.32
C ARG A 501 -7.08 -5.59 -19.22
N ILE A 502 -5.76 -5.75 -19.16
CA ILE A 502 -4.85 -4.91 -18.38
C ILE A 502 -4.55 -3.66 -19.21
N GLY A 503 -4.71 -2.47 -18.62
CA GLY A 503 -4.51 -1.25 -19.38
C GLY A 503 -4.64 0.03 -18.56
N GLU A 504 -4.41 1.15 -19.25
CA GLU A 504 -4.56 2.51 -18.72
C GLU A 504 -5.93 2.68 -18.01
N PRO A 505 -5.97 3.04 -16.71
CA PRO A 505 -7.22 3.02 -15.94
C PRO A 505 -8.28 4.03 -16.41
N SER A 506 -7.89 5.08 -17.13
CA SER A 506 -8.83 6.04 -17.74
C SER A 506 -9.64 5.49 -18.92
N ARG A 507 -9.27 4.34 -19.50
CA ARG A 507 -9.98 3.76 -20.63
C ARG A 507 -11.18 2.92 -20.19
N ASP A 508 -12.31 3.06 -20.87
CA ASP A 508 -13.55 2.33 -20.59
C ASP A 508 -13.43 0.81 -20.74
N ASP A 509 -12.48 0.34 -21.57
CA ASP A 509 -12.24 -1.08 -21.82
C ASP A 509 -11.30 -1.74 -20.81
N THR A 510 -10.62 -0.96 -19.95
CA THR A 510 -9.70 -1.49 -18.93
C THR A 510 -10.46 -2.21 -17.81
N GLN A 511 -10.04 -3.44 -17.51
CA GLN A 511 -10.61 -4.25 -16.42
C GLN A 511 -9.65 -4.40 -15.25
N VAL A 512 -8.34 -4.32 -15.50
CA VAL A 512 -7.30 -4.49 -14.47
C VAL A 512 -6.34 -3.31 -14.55
N GLY A 513 -6.36 -2.47 -13.51
CA GLY A 513 -5.42 -1.36 -13.31
C GLY A 513 -4.13 -1.77 -12.57
N PRO A 514 -3.29 -0.81 -12.18
CA PRO A 514 -2.11 -1.07 -11.35
C PRO A 514 -2.47 -1.35 -9.89
N LEU A 515 -1.54 -1.94 -9.15
CA LEU A 515 -1.52 -1.93 -7.69
C LEU A 515 -1.17 -0.53 -7.19
N ILE A 516 -1.62 -0.19 -5.98
CA ILE A 516 -1.49 1.16 -5.40
C ILE A 516 -0.04 1.63 -5.22
N SER A 517 0.90 0.71 -5.05
CA SER A 517 2.29 1.07 -4.78
C SER A 517 3.31 -0.01 -5.12
N ARG A 518 4.57 0.41 -5.23
CA ARG A 518 5.72 -0.51 -5.40
C ARG A 518 5.84 -1.48 -4.23
N ALA A 519 5.61 -1.01 -3.00
CA ALA A 519 5.61 -1.88 -1.82
C ALA A 519 4.52 -2.97 -1.91
N GLN A 520 3.32 -2.60 -2.39
CA GLN A 520 2.25 -3.57 -2.61
C GLN A 520 2.58 -4.55 -3.75
N GLN A 521 3.14 -4.05 -4.86
CA GLN A 521 3.62 -4.89 -5.96
C GLN A 521 4.66 -5.92 -5.49
N SER A 522 5.64 -5.51 -4.70
CA SER A 522 6.65 -6.40 -4.13
C SER A 522 6.03 -7.41 -3.15
N ARG A 523 5.10 -6.98 -2.28
CA ARG A 523 4.40 -7.86 -1.34
C ARG A 523 3.61 -8.94 -2.07
N VAL A 524 2.85 -8.57 -3.11
CA VAL A 524 2.09 -9.52 -3.93
C VAL A 524 3.03 -10.52 -4.59
N GLY A 525 4.11 -10.04 -5.22
CA GLY A 525 5.14 -10.90 -5.80
C GLY A 525 5.73 -11.89 -4.80
N SER A 526 6.11 -11.42 -3.60
CA SER A 526 6.70 -12.30 -2.58
C SER A 526 5.74 -13.37 -2.06
N VAL A 527 4.43 -13.06 -1.94
CA VAL A 527 3.45 -14.08 -1.54
C VAL A 527 3.27 -15.13 -2.63
N VAL A 528 3.26 -14.73 -3.91
CA VAL A 528 3.19 -15.68 -5.03
C VAL A 528 4.44 -16.57 -5.06
N GLU A 529 5.63 -15.99 -4.95
CA GLU A 529 6.91 -16.73 -4.90
C GLU A 529 6.96 -17.72 -3.73
N ALA A 530 6.61 -17.28 -2.52
CA ALA A 530 6.54 -18.14 -1.35
C ALA A 530 5.54 -19.28 -1.53
N SER A 531 4.37 -18.98 -2.06
CA SER A 531 3.32 -19.98 -2.30
C SER A 531 3.77 -21.06 -3.29
N VAL A 532 4.52 -20.68 -4.33
CA VAL A 532 5.12 -21.64 -5.27
C VAL A 532 6.20 -22.49 -4.60
N ALA A 533 7.05 -21.87 -3.76
CA ALA A 533 8.07 -22.58 -2.99
C ALA A 533 7.47 -23.59 -1.98
N GLU A 534 6.27 -23.31 -1.47
CA GLU A 534 5.49 -24.17 -0.57
C GLU A 534 4.71 -25.28 -1.31
N GLY A 535 4.89 -25.41 -2.64
CA GLY A 535 4.27 -26.45 -3.45
C GLY A 535 3.00 -26.03 -4.19
N GLY A 536 2.60 -24.75 -4.11
CA GLY A 536 1.57 -24.19 -4.96
C GLY A 536 1.97 -24.21 -6.44
N LYS A 537 1.00 -24.48 -7.32
CA LYS A 537 1.21 -24.49 -8.77
C LYS A 537 0.69 -23.20 -9.38
N LEU A 538 1.58 -22.41 -9.98
CA LEU A 538 1.22 -21.26 -10.81
C LEU A 538 0.55 -21.73 -12.10
N LEU A 539 -0.72 -21.37 -12.29
CA LEU A 539 -1.51 -21.72 -13.49
C LEU A 539 -1.41 -20.62 -14.56
N CYS A 540 -1.43 -19.35 -14.17
CA CYS A 540 -1.22 -18.20 -15.04
C CYS A 540 -0.72 -16.98 -14.22
N GLY A 541 -0.17 -15.98 -14.91
CA GLY A 541 0.24 -14.71 -14.30
C GLY A 541 1.57 -14.78 -13.54
N GLY A 542 1.64 -14.06 -12.42
CA GLY A 542 2.76 -14.11 -11.45
C GLY A 542 3.91 -13.16 -11.75
N ARG A 543 3.74 -12.19 -12.65
CA ARG A 543 4.79 -11.26 -13.07
C ARG A 543 4.25 -9.88 -13.43
N VAL A 544 5.16 -8.95 -13.68
CA VAL A 544 4.83 -7.63 -14.24
C VAL A 544 4.47 -7.80 -15.73
N PRO A 545 3.32 -7.29 -16.20
CA PRO A 545 2.95 -7.35 -17.62
C PRO A 545 3.98 -6.64 -18.52
N PRO A 546 4.29 -7.18 -19.72
CA PRO A 546 5.23 -6.53 -20.65
C PRO A 546 4.82 -5.10 -21.01
N GLY A 547 5.77 -4.17 -21.02
CA GLY A 547 5.52 -2.75 -21.34
C GLY A 547 5.07 -1.89 -20.15
N PHE A 548 4.77 -2.49 -18.99
CA PHE A 548 4.24 -1.79 -17.82
C PHE A 548 5.27 -1.57 -16.69
N GLY A 549 6.57 -1.73 -16.98
CA GLY A 549 7.64 -1.68 -15.96
C GLY A 549 7.77 -0.37 -15.18
N HIS A 550 7.22 0.74 -15.71
CA HIS A 550 7.28 2.05 -15.07
C HIS A 550 6.23 2.25 -13.96
N GLY A 551 5.12 1.52 -13.97
CA GLY A 551 4.11 1.55 -12.92
C GLY A 551 4.13 0.34 -11.99
N CYS A 552 3.08 0.21 -11.19
CA CYS A 552 2.92 -0.83 -10.17
C CYS A 552 2.02 -1.97 -10.65
N TRP A 553 2.32 -2.55 -11.80
CA TRP A 553 1.45 -3.53 -12.45
C TRP A 553 1.77 -4.98 -12.05
N PHE A 554 0.75 -5.84 -12.02
CA PHE A 554 0.90 -7.26 -11.76
C PHE A 554 -0.16 -8.03 -12.54
N GLU A 555 0.23 -9.10 -13.24
CA GLU A 555 -0.70 -9.92 -14.04
C GLU A 555 -1.75 -10.59 -13.12
N PRO A 556 -3.02 -10.69 -13.56
CA PRO A 556 -3.99 -11.60 -12.95
C PRO A 556 -3.42 -13.00 -12.78
N THR A 557 -3.33 -13.44 -11.53
CA THR A 557 -2.58 -14.63 -11.14
C THR A 557 -3.51 -15.66 -10.52
N VAL A 558 -3.44 -16.90 -11.00
CA VAL A 558 -4.17 -18.03 -10.41
C VAL A 558 -3.18 -19.08 -9.95
N LEU A 559 -3.26 -19.43 -8.67
CA LEU A 559 -2.47 -20.49 -8.03
C LEU A 559 -3.38 -21.66 -7.69
N HIS A 560 -3.02 -22.89 -8.06
CA HIS A 560 -3.60 -24.08 -7.45
C HIS A 560 -2.83 -24.45 -6.19
N VAL A 561 -3.52 -24.46 -5.05
CA VAL A 561 -2.92 -24.73 -3.73
C VAL A 561 -3.67 -25.86 -3.03
N THR A 562 -2.91 -26.86 -2.55
CA THR A 562 -3.46 -27.99 -1.78
C THR A 562 -3.16 -27.89 -0.29
N ASP A 563 -2.07 -27.23 0.08
CA ASP A 563 -1.74 -27.00 1.50
C ASP A 563 -2.52 -25.80 2.05
N ARG A 564 -3.30 -26.04 3.10
CA ARG A 564 -4.03 -25.02 3.85
C ARG A 564 -3.13 -24.01 4.57
N ASN A 565 -1.87 -24.36 4.81
CA ASN A 565 -0.88 -23.50 5.45
C ASN A 565 -0.11 -22.63 4.46
N CYS A 566 -0.38 -22.75 3.16
CA CYS A 566 0.27 -21.95 2.14
C CYS A 566 0.07 -20.44 2.42
N ALA A 567 1.10 -19.63 2.19
CA ALA A 567 1.10 -18.19 2.43
C ALA A 567 -0.09 -17.49 1.77
N ALA A 568 -0.39 -17.81 0.49
CA ALA A 568 -1.56 -17.29 -0.22
C ALA A 568 -2.92 -17.67 0.41
N VAL A 569 -3.00 -18.78 1.13
CA VAL A 569 -4.23 -19.21 1.84
C VAL A 569 -4.36 -18.52 3.20
N ARG A 570 -3.25 -18.30 3.91
CA ARG A 570 -3.28 -17.73 5.26
C ARG A 570 -3.31 -16.21 5.26
N GLU A 571 -2.64 -15.57 4.30
CA GLU A 571 -2.52 -14.12 4.22
C GLU A 571 -3.50 -13.49 3.22
N GLU A 572 -3.96 -12.28 3.52
CA GLU A 572 -4.60 -11.44 2.53
C GLU A 572 -3.53 -10.84 1.60
N THR A 573 -3.54 -11.26 0.33
CA THR A 573 -2.63 -10.74 -0.70
C THR A 573 -2.94 -9.28 -1.05
N PHE A 574 -4.22 -8.91 -1.03
CA PHE A 574 -4.70 -7.59 -1.46
C PHE A 574 -4.19 -7.17 -2.84
N GLY A 575 -4.14 -8.13 -3.77
CA GLY A 575 -3.70 -7.94 -5.15
C GLY A 575 -4.41 -8.90 -6.10
N PRO A 576 -4.03 -8.92 -7.40
CA PRO A 576 -4.72 -9.68 -8.43
C PRO A 576 -4.26 -11.15 -8.39
N VAL A 577 -4.52 -11.82 -7.27
CA VAL A 577 -4.16 -13.23 -7.02
C VAL A 577 -5.37 -13.98 -6.47
N ALA A 578 -5.75 -15.06 -7.15
CA ALA A 578 -6.76 -16.02 -6.70
C ALA A 578 -6.16 -17.41 -6.49
N MET A 579 -6.69 -18.13 -5.50
CA MET A 579 -6.24 -19.44 -5.07
C MET A 579 -7.34 -20.44 -5.40
N LEU A 580 -7.03 -21.42 -6.24
CA LEU A 580 -7.91 -22.52 -6.57
C LEU A 580 -7.61 -23.69 -5.63
N GLN A 581 -8.64 -24.18 -4.93
CA GLN A 581 -8.56 -25.27 -3.95
C GLN A 581 -9.62 -26.32 -4.28
N ARG A 582 -9.24 -27.60 -4.24
CA ARG A 582 -10.19 -28.70 -4.42
C ARG A 582 -10.74 -29.14 -3.07
N ALA A 583 -12.05 -29.31 -2.99
CA ALA A 583 -12.73 -29.94 -1.85
C ALA A 583 -13.28 -31.31 -2.25
N ASP A 584 -13.00 -32.33 -1.44
CA ASP A 584 -13.48 -33.69 -1.70
C ASP A 584 -15.01 -33.83 -1.49
N ASP A 585 -15.55 -33.09 -0.54
CA ASP A 585 -16.98 -32.98 -0.27
C ASP A 585 -17.35 -31.61 0.30
N PHE A 586 -18.64 -31.38 0.54
CA PHE A 586 -19.14 -30.10 1.03
C PHE A 586 -18.66 -29.76 2.46
N ALA A 587 -18.52 -30.78 3.33
CA ALA A 587 -18.03 -30.58 4.69
C ALA A 587 -16.56 -30.11 4.67
N ALA A 588 -15.73 -30.70 3.80
CA ALA A 588 -14.36 -30.25 3.56
C ALA A 588 -14.32 -28.83 2.98
N ALA A 589 -15.27 -28.47 2.10
CA ALA A 589 -15.37 -27.12 1.56
C ALA A 589 -15.67 -26.07 2.65
N ILE A 590 -16.60 -26.35 3.55
CA ILE A 590 -16.91 -25.50 4.71
C ILE A 590 -15.71 -25.41 5.66
N ALA A 591 -15.05 -26.54 5.96
CA ALA A 591 -13.86 -26.56 6.80
C ALA A 591 -12.74 -25.69 6.21
N ALA A 592 -12.47 -25.80 4.91
CA ALA A 592 -11.50 -24.96 4.21
C ALA A 592 -11.92 -23.48 4.16
N CYS A 593 -13.22 -23.19 3.99
CA CYS A 593 -13.75 -21.83 4.06
C CYS A 593 -13.42 -21.17 5.41
N ASN A 594 -13.63 -21.90 6.50
CA ASN A 594 -13.46 -21.38 7.86
C ASN A 594 -12.01 -21.41 8.39
N ASP A 595 -11.12 -22.24 7.83
CA ASP A 595 -9.72 -22.39 8.27
C ASP A 595 -8.82 -21.22 7.83
N VAL A 596 -9.23 -20.00 8.15
CA VAL A 596 -8.42 -18.78 8.06
C VAL A 596 -8.74 -17.84 9.22
N PRO A 597 -7.82 -16.93 9.60
CA PRO A 597 -8.10 -15.93 10.63
C PRO A 597 -9.18 -14.90 10.25
N HIS A 598 -9.47 -14.78 8.96
CA HIS A 598 -10.40 -13.79 8.39
C HIS A 598 -11.84 -14.33 8.39
N GLY A 599 -12.82 -13.44 8.34
CA GLY A 599 -14.24 -13.78 8.31
C GLY A 599 -15.11 -12.66 7.75
N LEU A 600 -14.67 -11.99 6.68
CA LEU A 600 -15.44 -10.88 6.08
C LEU A 600 -16.56 -11.39 5.17
N VAL A 601 -16.22 -11.94 4.01
CA VAL A 601 -17.19 -12.51 3.05
C VAL A 601 -16.96 -13.99 2.84
N ALA A 602 -18.04 -14.77 2.81
CA ALA A 602 -18.08 -16.10 2.23
C ALA A 602 -19.23 -16.20 1.22
N SER A 603 -19.05 -16.96 0.16
CA SER A 603 -20.06 -17.15 -0.88
C SER A 603 -20.21 -18.61 -1.25
N LEU A 604 -21.43 -19.05 -1.57
CA LEU A 604 -21.75 -20.38 -2.06
C LEU A 604 -22.45 -20.28 -3.42
N TYR A 605 -21.98 -21.05 -4.41
CA TYR A 605 -22.74 -21.39 -5.60
C TYR A 605 -23.14 -22.85 -5.57
N SER A 606 -24.44 -23.11 -5.52
CA SER A 606 -25.02 -24.46 -5.57
C SER A 606 -26.51 -24.35 -5.85
N ASN A 607 -27.10 -25.40 -6.42
CA ASN A 607 -28.55 -25.55 -6.51
C ASN A 607 -29.09 -26.56 -5.46
N GLU A 608 -28.23 -27.12 -4.61
CA GLU A 608 -28.64 -28.06 -3.56
C GLU A 608 -29.11 -27.32 -2.30
N ALA A 609 -30.38 -27.54 -1.92
CA ALA A 609 -30.97 -26.90 -0.74
C ALA A 609 -30.25 -27.27 0.57
N ASP A 610 -29.72 -28.49 0.68
CA ASP A 610 -28.95 -28.92 1.86
C ASP A 610 -27.61 -28.21 1.98
N GLU A 611 -26.94 -27.91 0.86
CA GLU A 611 -25.69 -27.15 0.84
C GLU A 611 -25.96 -25.68 1.26
N HIS A 612 -27.07 -25.10 0.81
CA HIS A 612 -27.49 -23.75 1.24
C HIS A 612 -27.72 -23.68 2.74
N ARG A 613 -28.50 -24.62 3.28
CA ARG A 613 -28.80 -24.67 4.71
C ARG A 613 -27.52 -24.83 5.54
N GLN A 614 -26.67 -25.79 5.17
CA GLN A 614 -25.41 -26.02 5.89
C GLN A 614 -24.45 -24.84 5.79
N PHE A 615 -24.37 -24.16 4.64
CA PHE A 615 -23.55 -22.97 4.49
C PHE A 615 -23.99 -21.83 5.39
N LEU A 616 -25.31 -21.55 5.43
CA LEU A 616 -25.86 -20.50 6.29
C LEU A 616 -25.70 -20.82 7.79
N GLU A 617 -25.64 -22.10 8.15
CA GLU A 617 -25.47 -22.55 9.54
C GLU A 617 -23.99 -22.58 9.97
N LEU A 618 -23.07 -22.92 9.08
CA LEU A 618 -21.70 -23.27 9.44
C LEU A 618 -20.62 -22.31 8.93
N ALA A 619 -20.89 -21.47 7.92
CA ALA A 619 -19.88 -20.54 7.40
C ALA A 619 -19.61 -19.42 8.41
N GLU A 620 -18.33 -19.19 8.71
CA GLU A 620 -17.90 -18.22 9.72
C GLU A 620 -17.43 -16.91 9.08
N ALA A 621 -18.38 -16.15 8.53
CA ALA A 621 -18.15 -14.82 7.98
C ALA A 621 -19.34 -13.89 8.27
N GLY A 622 -19.07 -12.59 8.38
CA GLY A 622 -20.12 -11.61 8.67
C GLY A 622 -21.03 -11.30 7.49
N ILE A 623 -20.57 -11.57 6.26
CA ILE A 623 -21.35 -11.43 5.03
C ILE A 623 -21.37 -12.79 4.31
N LEU A 624 -22.56 -13.39 4.25
CA LEU A 624 -22.81 -14.63 3.51
C LEU A 624 -23.57 -14.35 2.23
N ARG A 625 -23.19 -15.03 1.15
CA ARG A 625 -23.87 -14.93 -0.15
C ARG A 625 -24.20 -16.31 -0.69
N VAL A 626 -25.41 -16.46 -1.24
CA VAL A 626 -25.87 -17.70 -1.85
C VAL A 626 -26.28 -17.38 -3.29
N ASN A 627 -25.61 -18.01 -4.24
CA ASN A 627 -25.74 -17.80 -5.68
C ASN A 627 -25.55 -16.33 -6.12
N ASP A 628 -24.76 -15.58 -5.36
CA ASP A 628 -24.51 -14.16 -5.57
C ASP A 628 -23.04 -13.78 -5.28
N LEU A 629 -22.51 -12.85 -6.07
CA LEU A 629 -21.16 -12.28 -5.96
C LEU A 629 -21.14 -10.75 -6.14
N GLU A 630 -22.28 -10.07 -6.21
CA GLU A 630 -22.33 -8.61 -6.42
C GLU A 630 -21.38 -7.86 -5.48
N CYS A 631 -20.43 -7.07 -6.00
CA CYS A 631 -19.41 -6.45 -5.13
C CYS A 631 -20.01 -5.46 -4.11
N ALA A 632 -21.11 -4.80 -4.46
CA ALA A 632 -21.80 -3.88 -3.58
C ALA A 632 -22.56 -4.65 -2.49
N ILE A 633 -22.46 -4.17 -1.25
CA ILE A 633 -23.32 -4.63 -0.17
C ILE A 633 -24.51 -3.70 -0.14
N HIS A 634 -25.72 -4.23 0.09
CA HIS A 634 -26.90 -3.39 0.18
C HIS A 634 -26.68 -2.32 1.27
N PRO A 635 -26.89 -1.01 1.00
CA PRO A 635 -26.60 0.07 1.94
C PRO A 635 -27.31 -0.03 3.31
N ASP A 636 -28.45 -0.71 3.38
CA ASP A 636 -29.16 -0.96 4.65
C ASP A 636 -28.74 -2.25 5.38
N ALA A 637 -27.96 -3.12 4.74
CA ALA A 637 -27.48 -4.35 5.33
C ALA A 637 -26.19 -4.09 6.14
N PRO A 638 -25.97 -4.82 7.26
CA PRO A 638 -24.75 -4.67 8.04
C PRO A 638 -23.52 -5.00 7.21
N PHE A 639 -22.53 -4.11 7.24
CA PHE A 639 -21.19 -4.38 6.75
C PHE A 639 -20.28 -4.64 7.94
N GLY A 640 -19.89 -5.90 8.15
CA GLY A 640 -19.03 -6.28 9.26
C GLY A 640 -18.35 -7.62 9.05
N GLY A 641 -17.11 -7.73 9.50
CA GLY A 641 -16.36 -8.99 9.52
C GLY A 641 -16.44 -9.74 10.85
N TRP A 642 -16.40 -11.07 10.79
CA TRP A 642 -16.16 -11.95 11.94
C TRP A 642 -14.65 -12.20 12.12
N LYS A 643 -14.28 -12.87 13.23
CA LYS A 643 -12.90 -13.24 13.56
C LYS A 643 -11.96 -12.03 13.55
N ALA A 644 -10.85 -12.09 12.81
CA ALA A 644 -9.90 -10.99 12.70
C ALA A 644 -10.33 -9.91 11.67
N SER A 645 -11.42 -10.10 10.94
CA SER A 645 -11.89 -9.14 9.93
C SER A 645 -12.73 -8.00 10.50
N GLY A 646 -13.17 -8.08 11.76
CA GLY A 646 -13.96 -7.01 12.38
C GLY A 646 -13.77 -6.93 13.89
N LEU A 647 -13.92 -5.73 14.45
CA LEU A 647 -14.04 -5.49 15.90
C LEU A 647 -15.12 -4.45 16.16
N GLY A 648 -15.99 -4.70 17.13
CA GLY A 648 -17.10 -3.81 17.45
C GLY A 648 -18.36 -4.10 16.61
N PRO A 649 -19.34 -3.19 16.63
CA PRO A 649 -20.55 -3.32 15.81
C PRO A 649 -20.23 -3.14 14.31
N PRO A 650 -21.04 -3.72 13.41
CA PRO A 650 -20.89 -3.51 11.97
C PRO A 650 -21.28 -2.07 11.57
N GLU A 651 -20.87 -1.67 10.39
CA GLU A 651 -21.24 -0.40 9.76
C GLU A 651 -22.57 -0.54 9.00
N HIS A 652 -23.18 0.60 8.68
CA HIS A 652 -24.37 0.76 7.86
C HIS A 652 -25.70 0.38 8.55
N GLY A 653 -26.79 0.80 7.92
CA GLY A 653 -28.16 0.53 8.38
C GLY A 653 -28.44 1.02 9.80
N SER A 654 -29.22 0.24 10.55
CA SER A 654 -29.55 0.56 11.95
C SER A 654 -28.34 0.49 12.89
N TRP A 655 -27.22 -0.10 12.47
CA TRP A 655 -26.04 -0.29 13.32
C TRP A 655 -25.23 0.99 13.48
N ASP A 656 -25.28 1.88 12.48
CA ASP A 656 -24.70 3.22 12.56
C ASP A 656 -25.28 4.00 13.74
N ARG A 657 -26.60 3.92 13.97
CA ARG A 657 -27.23 4.52 15.15
C ARG A 657 -26.65 3.96 16.45
N ALA A 658 -26.49 2.64 16.53
CA ALA A 658 -26.00 1.98 17.73
C ALA A 658 -24.56 2.36 18.05
N PHE A 659 -23.72 2.55 17.02
CA PHE A 659 -22.35 2.98 17.18
C PHE A 659 -22.24 4.48 17.50
N TYR A 660 -22.81 5.34 16.64
CA TYR A 660 -22.65 6.81 16.69
C TYR A 660 -23.54 7.51 17.73
N SER A 661 -24.34 6.77 18.50
CA SER A 661 -25.15 7.33 19.58
C SER A 661 -25.13 6.50 20.87
N LEU A 662 -25.46 7.14 21.99
CA LEU A 662 -25.72 6.51 23.27
C LEU A 662 -27.22 6.49 23.56
N PRO A 663 -27.79 5.33 23.93
CA PRO A 663 -29.16 5.29 24.42
C PRO A 663 -29.23 5.97 25.80
N GLN A 664 -30.22 6.83 25.98
CA GLN A 664 -30.56 7.43 27.27
C GLN A 664 -32.00 7.07 27.60
N ALA A 665 -32.18 6.20 28.58
CA ALA A 665 -33.49 5.89 29.14
C ALA A 665 -34.01 7.08 29.95
N VAL A 666 -35.26 7.45 29.72
CA VAL A 666 -35.97 8.49 30.45
C VAL A 666 -37.20 7.86 31.07
N TYR A 667 -37.35 8.01 32.39
CA TYR A 667 -38.53 7.55 33.11
C TYR A 667 -39.41 8.76 33.43
N GLY A 668 -40.65 8.76 32.96
CA GLY A 668 -41.58 9.88 33.13
C GLY A 668 -42.82 9.76 32.24
N HIS A 669 -43.70 10.75 32.35
CA HIS A 669 -44.83 10.91 31.44
C HIS A 669 -44.40 11.79 30.26
N HIS A 670 -44.49 11.27 29.04
CA HIS A 670 -44.39 12.08 27.83
C HIS A 670 -45.61 13.01 27.84
N ARG A 671 -45.40 14.33 27.98
CA ARG A 671 -46.46 15.32 27.82
C ARG A 671 -46.58 15.71 26.36
#